data_AF-F4BG47-F1
#
_entry.id   AF-F4BG47-F1
#
_cell.length_a   1.000
_cell.length_b   1.000
_cell.length_c   1.000
_cell.angle_alpha   90.00
_cell.angle_beta   90.00
_cell.angle_gamma   90.00
#
_symmetry.space_group_name_H-M   'P 1'
#
loop_
_entity.id
_entity.type
_entity.pdbx_description
1 polymer ?
#
loop_
_entity_poly.entity_id
_entity_poly.type
_entity_poly.pdbx_seq_one_letter_code
_entity_poly.pdbx_strand_id
1 'polypeptide(L)'
;MKKLQMFLFISVLWLNSLFASKLPYEFITTPNQKIVLHAALEGHNAIVGGLGMVVKDLSLNKYEHNSSYNYITYSILPYYSFLKEKYKDDNIIEVTTINHEVFTENRNTKVFYNDKYKQFLIEPDEQNSDMVNKQPIYTQESSYLTIAYFNSAVASFANFLNVSSLHLHAWHSGLAAPLIKKKYNIERKQKGLKPIKVISHVHMLNEEQGIEQDQFLYKNLGLEYKTNEKLNIMASQIIESDFLIFVSKGLVYDYQNGLDYGLKKVLDEKGNYLRSVRNGINYNNYSLFNEELYEEYSLDQNTFTNDDFDLNKSRIKEILYKENIISSKDKPLLLYIGRFSEEKGIKSFQIIIDSWLKLGGQVVLAGQAYDSNSDSHIIKLQDIYKMNEDVKIYDNIMKDQKEKLSDEVEISKGHLLRAAADWAIIPSQIESCGLIAMELLSVGTPIITSWVQGLKDTLNPYGVVNPIVSDPNNINYNSISYFYEKNMSEDQLKYEIDRAFLKAFSILSNRKEYLEISVKALKNSFDYDLKNNTFPQLYQIYDEASEDIDLKENYSLYNLEDLIIDYESELSLEQLGKEKKYSFDKKNNFLISTASIYDGINSECNYENIDKNSIIYNAENKEIVSEIGGSGMFIWVLDIDGNFYIDTGKNGNKLCHAFICKNKNQIPKPIVCAGDIKIESGKIVYMDNRSGHYKPTLDQFLLALKYLDKIGILNENVKIKEETYNLDINIEQIRNIDVNKIKSLYYFDHQIDTKKH
;
A
#
# COMPACT_ATOMS: atom_id res chain seq x y z
N MET A 1 44.35 31.01 -26.32
CA MET A 1 43.33 30.24 -25.55
C MET A 1 42.12 29.83 -26.39
N LYS A 2 41.28 30.74 -26.93
CA LYS A 2 40.10 30.35 -27.73
C LYS A 2 40.39 29.43 -28.93
N LYS A 3 41.49 29.67 -29.66
CA LYS A 3 41.93 28.78 -30.76
C LYS A 3 42.39 27.40 -30.27
N LEU A 4 42.94 27.31 -29.05
CA LEU A 4 43.39 26.05 -28.44
C LEU A 4 42.20 25.23 -27.94
N GLN A 5 41.19 25.89 -27.36
CA GLN A 5 39.90 25.26 -27.00
C GLN A 5 39.17 24.76 -28.24
N MET A 6 39.14 25.54 -29.32
CA MET A 6 38.53 25.11 -30.59
C MET A 6 39.29 23.95 -31.23
N PHE A 7 40.62 23.93 -31.13
CA PHE A 7 41.44 22.82 -31.62
C PHE A 7 41.19 21.55 -30.79
N LEU A 8 41.15 21.66 -29.45
CA LEU A 8 40.78 20.57 -28.54
C LEU A 8 39.38 20.03 -28.86
N PHE A 9 38.41 20.91 -29.08
CA PHE A 9 37.03 20.57 -29.43
C PHE A 9 36.95 19.83 -30.78
N ILE A 10 37.68 20.31 -31.79
CA ILE A 10 37.77 19.67 -33.11
C ILE A 10 38.51 18.33 -33.03
N SER A 11 39.56 18.22 -32.22
CA SER A 11 40.27 16.94 -32.04
C SER A 11 39.46 15.91 -31.24
N VAL A 12 38.62 16.33 -30.30
CA VAL A 12 37.64 15.45 -29.62
C VAL A 12 36.56 15.00 -30.60
N LEU A 13 36.06 15.89 -31.46
CA LEU A 13 35.14 15.54 -32.55
C LEU A 13 35.77 14.56 -33.57
N TRP A 14 37.05 14.75 -33.89
CA TRP A 14 37.77 13.91 -34.85
C TRP A 14 38.12 12.54 -34.24
N LEU A 15 38.50 12.48 -32.96
CA LEU A 15 38.69 11.23 -32.22
C LEU A 15 37.37 10.45 -32.04
N ASN A 16 36.26 11.13 -31.77
CA ASN A 16 34.93 10.49 -31.72
C ASN A 16 34.46 10.01 -33.10
N SER A 17 34.89 10.63 -34.20
CA SER A 17 34.58 10.16 -35.55
C SER A 17 35.36 8.90 -35.96
N LEU A 18 36.50 8.63 -35.31
CA LEU A 18 37.32 7.43 -35.53
C LEU A 18 36.83 6.23 -34.71
N PHE A 19 36.06 6.46 -33.65
CA PHE A 19 35.34 5.45 -32.86
C PHE A 19 33.84 5.73 -33.00
N ALA A 20 33.26 5.42 -34.16
CA ALA A 20 31.93 5.89 -34.54
C ALA A 20 30.79 5.27 -33.69
N SER A 21 30.61 5.75 -32.46
CA SER A 21 29.33 5.70 -31.77
C SER A 21 28.44 6.79 -32.36
N LYS A 22 27.27 6.44 -32.91
CA LYS A 22 26.27 7.39 -33.42
C LYS A 22 25.42 7.98 -32.29
N LEU A 23 25.97 8.08 -31.08
CA LEU A 23 25.26 8.65 -29.93
C LEU A 23 24.88 10.11 -30.24
N PRO A 24 23.59 10.49 -30.14
CA PRO A 24 23.12 11.87 -30.24
C PRO A 24 23.96 12.89 -29.44
N TYR A 25 23.96 14.15 -29.86
CA TYR A 25 24.69 15.24 -29.19
C TYR A 25 24.29 15.44 -27.71
N GLU A 26 23.10 14.99 -27.31
CA GLU A 26 22.58 15.04 -25.95
C GLU A 26 23.36 14.14 -24.96
N PHE A 27 24.17 13.20 -25.46
CA PHE A 27 25.05 12.37 -24.63
C PHE A 27 26.33 13.09 -24.19
N ILE A 28 26.54 14.34 -24.62
CA ILE A 28 27.62 15.21 -24.14
C ILE A 28 27.19 15.81 -22.80
N THR A 29 27.57 15.14 -21.72
CA THR A 29 27.32 15.65 -20.36
C THR A 29 28.20 16.87 -20.08
N THR A 30 27.62 17.87 -19.41
CA THR A 30 28.43 18.88 -18.73
C THR A 30 29.18 18.24 -17.55
N PRO A 31 30.31 18.81 -17.07
CA PRO A 31 31.10 18.21 -15.99
C PRO A 31 30.33 17.88 -14.70
N ASN A 32 29.16 18.49 -14.49
CA ASN A 32 28.32 18.31 -13.31
C ASN A 32 27.10 17.41 -13.54
N GLN A 33 26.79 17.00 -14.78
CA GLN A 33 25.64 16.14 -15.08
C GLN A 33 25.97 14.67 -14.80
N LYS A 34 25.11 14.02 -14.01
CA LYS A 34 25.20 12.61 -13.62
C LYS A 34 24.19 11.80 -14.46
N ILE A 35 24.64 10.71 -15.08
CA ILE A 35 23.75 9.83 -15.86
C ILE A 35 23.26 8.68 -14.97
N VAL A 36 21.94 8.49 -14.90
CA VAL A 36 21.29 7.33 -14.28
C VAL A 36 20.67 6.47 -15.37
N LEU A 37 21.02 5.18 -15.39
CA LEU A 37 20.46 4.21 -16.32
C LEU A 37 19.53 3.25 -15.59
N HIS A 38 18.24 3.29 -15.91
CA HIS A 38 17.20 2.41 -15.38
C HIS A 38 17.10 1.13 -16.22
N ALA A 39 17.47 -0.02 -15.64
CA ALA A 39 17.44 -1.31 -16.32
C ALA A 39 16.22 -2.14 -15.89
N ALA A 40 15.42 -2.57 -16.85
CA ALA A 40 14.23 -3.39 -16.63
C ALA A 40 13.86 -4.18 -17.89
N LEU A 41 13.00 -5.19 -17.74
CA LEU A 41 12.39 -5.88 -18.89
C LEU A 41 11.17 -5.13 -19.45
N GLU A 42 10.60 -4.20 -18.68
CA GLU A 42 9.44 -3.39 -19.08
C GLU A 42 9.76 -1.90 -19.00
N GLY A 43 9.03 -1.11 -19.77
CA GLY A 43 9.14 0.35 -19.82
C GLY A 43 8.61 0.93 -21.13
N HIS A 44 8.12 2.16 -21.07
CA HIS A 44 7.61 2.96 -22.20
C HIS A 44 6.62 2.26 -23.13
N ASN A 45 7.14 1.63 -24.18
CA ASN A 45 6.44 0.97 -25.28
C ASN A 45 6.31 -0.55 -25.08
N ALA A 46 6.94 -1.10 -24.04
CA ALA A 46 6.86 -2.50 -23.61
C ALA A 46 6.33 -2.56 -22.16
N ILE A 47 5.00 -2.54 -21.99
CA ILE A 47 4.35 -2.51 -20.67
C ILE A 47 3.37 -3.67 -20.54
N VAL A 48 3.56 -4.49 -19.52
CA VAL A 48 2.66 -5.57 -19.07
C VAL A 48 1.98 -5.19 -17.75
N GLY A 49 2.69 -4.47 -16.87
CA GLY A 49 2.16 -4.09 -15.56
C GLY A 49 2.78 -2.83 -14.95
N GLY A 50 2.70 -2.75 -13.61
CA GLY A 50 3.15 -1.58 -12.86
C GLY A 50 4.65 -1.27 -13.01
N LEU A 51 5.50 -2.30 -13.19
CA LEU A 51 6.93 -2.11 -13.42
C LEU A 51 7.19 -1.25 -14.66
N GLY A 52 6.57 -1.58 -15.80
CA GLY A 52 6.75 -0.82 -17.04
C GLY A 52 6.25 0.63 -16.93
N MET A 53 5.15 0.85 -16.19
CA MET A 53 4.65 2.20 -15.91
C MET A 53 5.62 3.01 -15.06
N VAL A 54 6.15 2.43 -13.98
CA VAL A 54 7.13 3.10 -13.11
C VAL A 54 8.41 3.42 -13.86
N VAL A 55 8.97 2.47 -14.61
CA VAL A 55 10.19 2.70 -15.40
C VAL A 55 9.96 3.79 -16.44
N LYS A 56 8.83 3.76 -17.15
CA LYS A 56 8.44 4.80 -18.11
C LYS A 56 8.43 6.19 -17.46
N ASP A 57 7.77 6.33 -16.32
CA ASP A 57 7.58 7.63 -15.68
C ASP A 57 8.90 8.14 -15.08
N LEU A 58 9.71 7.25 -14.48
CA LEU A 58 11.01 7.60 -13.90
C LEU A 58 12.05 8.02 -14.94
N SER A 59 12.01 7.46 -16.16
CA SER A 59 12.97 7.77 -17.22
C SER A 59 12.53 8.92 -18.13
N LEU A 60 11.23 9.13 -18.35
CA LEU A 60 10.72 10.14 -19.29
C LEU A 60 10.86 11.58 -18.83
N ASN A 61 11.15 11.81 -17.54
CA ASN A 61 11.46 13.10 -16.93
C ASN A 61 10.99 14.32 -17.76
N LYS A 62 9.66 14.50 -17.89
CA LYS A 62 9.06 15.73 -18.46
C LYS A 62 9.40 16.97 -17.62
N TYR A 63 10.14 16.78 -16.54
CA TYR A 63 10.48 17.73 -15.50
C TYR A 63 11.92 18.25 -15.60
N GLU A 64 12.51 18.24 -16.81
CA GLU A 64 13.77 18.94 -17.15
C GLU A 64 13.79 20.42 -16.70
N HIS A 65 12.64 20.99 -16.32
CA HIS A 65 12.50 22.38 -15.91
C HIS A 65 12.72 22.67 -14.43
N ASN A 66 12.83 21.68 -13.53
CA ASN A 66 13.26 21.97 -12.16
C ASN A 66 14.79 21.95 -12.08
N SER A 67 15.37 23.13 -12.35
CA SER A 67 16.78 23.55 -12.26
C SER A 67 17.60 23.14 -11.02
N SER A 68 17.06 22.32 -10.12
CA SER A 68 17.67 21.93 -8.84
C SER A 68 18.48 20.64 -8.90
N TYR A 69 18.23 19.74 -9.88
CA TYR A 69 18.84 18.40 -9.90
C TYR A 69 19.64 18.15 -11.18
N ASN A 70 20.94 17.81 -11.04
CA ASN A 70 21.88 17.61 -12.15
C ASN A 70 21.88 16.17 -12.71
N TYR A 71 20.70 15.55 -12.88
CA TYR A 71 20.58 14.16 -13.34
C TYR A 71 19.98 14.06 -14.74
N ILE A 72 20.56 13.18 -15.57
CA ILE A 72 19.97 12.73 -16.84
C ILE A 72 19.60 11.26 -16.67
N THR A 73 18.33 10.93 -16.89
CA THR A 73 17.78 9.58 -16.74
C THR A 73 17.52 8.95 -18.10
N TYR A 74 17.98 7.72 -18.28
CA TYR A 74 17.65 6.87 -19.43
C TYR A 74 17.09 5.54 -18.96
N SER A 75 16.29 4.87 -19.79
CA SER A 75 15.93 3.47 -19.57
C SER A 75 16.71 2.54 -20.52
N ILE A 76 16.87 1.27 -20.16
CA ILE A 76 17.40 0.23 -21.04
C ILE A 76 16.58 -1.06 -20.92
N LEU A 77 16.12 -1.56 -22.06
CA LEU A 77 15.25 -2.73 -22.18
C LEU A 77 15.73 -3.66 -23.31
N PRO A 78 15.25 -4.92 -23.38
CA PRO A 78 15.40 -5.73 -24.57
C PRO A 78 14.64 -5.13 -25.77
N TYR A 79 15.20 -5.25 -26.97
CA TYR A 79 14.56 -4.80 -28.20
C TYR A 79 13.60 -5.86 -28.74
N TYR A 80 12.43 -5.98 -28.10
CA TYR A 80 11.43 -6.97 -28.46
C TYR A 80 10.96 -6.87 -29.93
N SER A 81 10.69 -8.01 -30.57
CA SER A 81 10.25 -8.09 -31.97
C SER A 81 9.01 -7.26 -32.26
N PHE A 82 8.01 -7.30 -31.39
CA PHE A 82 6.77 -6.53 -31.53
C PHE A 82 7.02 -5.01 -31.51
N LEU A 83 8.12 -4.54 -30.90
CA LEU A 83 8.50 -3.13 -30.95
C LEU A 83 9.01 -2.76 -32.35
N LYS A 84 9.78 -3.66 -32.98
CA LYS A 84 10.29 -3.49 -34.35
C LYS A 84 9.17 -3.45 -35.38
N GLU A 85 8.07 -4.15 -35.12
CA GLU A 85 6.89 -4.17 -36.00
C GLU A 85 6.01 -2.93 -35.79
N LYS A 86 5.73 -2.57 -34.54
CA LYS A 86 4.75 -1.54 -34.17
C LYS A 86 5.29 -0.11 -34.21
N TYR A 87 6.59 0.09 -33.98
CA TYR A 87 7.20 1.42 -33.79
C TYR A 87 8.28 1.74 -34.83
N LYS A 88 8.12 1.27 -36.08
CA LYS A 88 9.06 1.57 -37.18
C LYS A 88 9.29 3.08 -37.39
N ASP A 89 8.32 3.90 -37.00
CA ASP A 89 8.33 5.36 -37.21
C ASP A 89 8.86 6.17 -36.01
N ASP A 90 9.21 5.54 -34.87
CA ASP A 90 9.65 6.25 -33.64
C ASP A 90 11.15 6.65 -33.65
N ASN A 91 11.78 6.84 -34.82
CA ASN A 91 13.19 7.25 -34.97
C ASN A 91 14.19 6.42 -34.14
N ILE A 92 14.03 5.09 -34.13
CA ILE A 92 14.95 4.18 -33.42
C ILE A 92 16.23 4.02 -34.23
N ILE A 93 17.37 4.43 -33.68
CA ILE A 93 18.67 4.39 -34.37
C ILE A 93 19.65 3.46 -33.66
N GLU A 94 20.43 2.69 -34.43
CA GLU A 94 21.56 1.93 -33.87
C GLU A 94 22.66 2.93 -33.43
N VAL A 95 23.03 2.92 -32.15
CA VAL A 95 24.00 3.86 -31.57
C VAL A 95 25.39 3.25 -31.40
N THR A 96 25.47 1.96 -31.08
CA THR A 96 26.75 1.26 -30.88
C THR A 96 26.58 -0.27 -30.90
N THR A 97 27.69 -0.99 -30.97
CA THR A 97 27.78 -2.42 -30.65
C THR A 97 28.71 -2.60 -29.46
N ILE A 98 28.24 -3.26 -28.40
CA ILE A 98 29.02 -3.55 -27.20
C ILE A 98 29.53 -4.99 -27.22
N ASN A 99 30.74 -5.18 -26.69
CA ASN A 99 31.28 -6.50 -26.39
C ASN A 99 31.02 -6.84 -24.92
N HIS A 100 30.53 -8.04 -24.65
CA HIS A 100 30.32 -8.53 -23.30
C HIS A 100 30.42 -10.05 -23.26
N GLU A 101 30.47 -10.62 -22.07
CA GLU A 101 30.65 -12.04 -21.87
C GLU A 101 29.39 -12.61 -21.23
N VAL A 102 28.83 -13.64 -21.88
CA VAL A 102 27.72 -14.44 -21.35
C VAL A 102 28.27 -15.83 -21.11
N PHE A 103 28.32 -16.25 -19.85
CA PHE A 103 29.03 -17.47 -19.43
C PHE A 103 30.54 -17.38 -19.72
N THR A 104 30.98 -17.97 -20.82
CA THR A 104 32.38 -17.96 -21.31
C THR A 104 32.48 -17.44 -22.75
N GLU A 105 31.36 -17.02 -23.32
CA GLU A 105 31.26 -16.67 -24.71
C GLU A 105 31.19 -15.16 -24.84
N ASN A 106 32.13 -14.60 -25.63
CA ASN A 106 32.08 -13.21 -26.00
C ASN A 106 30.95 -12.98 -26.99
N ARG A 107 30.09 -12.03 -26.68
CA ARG A 107 28.96 -11.59 -27.48
C ARG A 107 29.20 -10.18 -28.00
N ASN A 108 28.68 -9.92 -29.20
CA ASN A 108 28.63 -8.59 -29.78
C ASN A 108 27.16 -8.22 -29.93
N THR A 109 26.72 -7.22 -29.19
CA THR A 109 25.29 -6.88 -29.05
C THR A 109 25.06 -5.47 -29.51
N LYS A 110 24.05 -5.28 -30.34
CA LYS A 110 23.69 -3.96 -30.85
C LYS A 110 22.83 -3.24 -29.83
N VAL A 111 23.10 -1.95 -29.68
CA VAL A 111 22.29 -1.06 -28.84
C VAL A 111 21.67 0.00 -29.73
N PHE A 112 20.36 0.15 -29.59
CA PHE A 112 19.58 1.16 -30.27
C PHE A 112 19.12 2.22 -29.28
N TYR A 113 18.82 3.41 -29.78
CA TYR A 113 18.28 4.52 -28.99
C TYR A 113 16.97 5.01 -29.61
N ASN A 114 15.97 5.19 -28.75
CA ASN A 114 14.70 5.82 -29.05
C ASN A 114 14.66 7.19 -28.34
N ASP A 115 14.71 8.25 -29.15
CA ASP A 115 14.80 9.63 -28.67
C ASP A 115 13.53 10.09 -27.94
N LYS A 116 12.36 9.76 -28.51
CA LYS A 116 11.05 10.09 -27.94
C LYS A 116 10.88 9.60 -26.51
N TYR A 117 11.51 8.46 -26.19
CA TYR A 117 11.41 7.84 -24.88
C TYR A 117 12.67 7.95 -24.03
N LYS A 118 13.76 8.55 -24.53
CA LYS A 118 15.09 8.50 -23.89
C LYS A 118 15.46 7.07 -23.46
N GLN A 119 15.23 6.13 -24.37
CA GLN A 119 15.25 4.70 -24.09
C GLN A 119 16.30 4.02 -24.96
N PHE A 120 17.14 3.20 -24.34
CA PHE A 120 18.02 2.26 -25.01
C PHE A 120 17.38 0.89 -25.16
N LEU A 121 17.65 0.24 -26.28
CA LEU A 121 17.11 -1.07 -26.63
C LEU A 121 18.25 -2.02 -27.01
N ILE A 122 18.32 -3.17 -26.34
CA ILE A 122 19.34 -4.20 -26.54
C ILE A 122 18.83 -5.22 -27.54
N GLU A 123 19.49 -5.32 -28.69
CA GLU A 123 19.24 -6.39 -29.66
C GLU A 123 20.31 -7.48 -29.51
N PRO A 124 19.94 -8.70 -29.07
CA PRO A 124 20.85 -9.84 -29.03
C PRO A 124 21.46 -10.14 -30.41
N ASP A 125 22.63 -10.77 -30.40
CA ASP A 125 23.24 -11.32 -31.61
C ASP A 125 22.34 -12.36 -32.29
N GLU A 126 22.61 -12.65 -33.56
CA GLU A 126 21.75 -13.50 -34.40
C GLU A 126 21.47 -14.88 -33.79
N GLN A 127 22.44 -15.47 -33.09
CA GLN A 127 22.31 -16.80 -32.45
C GLN A 127 21.33 -16.80 -31.28
N ASN A 128 21.04 -15.63 -30.71
CA ASN A 128 20.22 -15.43 -29.51
C ASN A 128 19.01 -14.51 -29.79
N SER A 129 18.69 -14.30 -31.07
CA SER A 129 17.63 -13.37 -31.50
C SER A 129 16.23 -13.79 -31.04
N ASP A 130 16.02 -15.08 -30.77
CA ASP A 130 14.77 -15.65 -30.28
C ASP A 130 14.38 -15.16 -28.86
N MET A 131 15.35 -14.74 -28.05
CA MET A 131 15.13 -14.21 -26.69
C MET A 131 14.21 -13.00 -26.64
N VAL A 132 14.19 -12.22 -27.72
CA VAL A 132 13.39 -10.99 -27.84
C VAL A 132 12.19 -11.18 -28.77
N ASN A 133 11.99 -12.38 -29.33
CA ASN A 133 10.95 -12.66 -30.31
C ASN A 133 9.65 -13.20 -29.71
N LYS A 134 9.61 -13.54 -28.41
CA LYS A 134 8.46 -14.18 -27.76
C LYS A 134 7.49 -13.15 -27.14
N GLN A 135 6.20 -13.40 -27.32
CA GLN A 135 5.09 -12.74 -26.62
C GLN A 135 4.36 -13.82 -25.80
N PRO A 136 3.97 -13.56 -24.54
CA PRO A 136 4.17 -12.33 -23.74
C PRO A 136 5.62 -12.07 -23.31
N ILE A 137 5.96 -10.84 -22.85
CA ILE A 137 7.29 -10.47 -22.32
C ILE A 137 7.77 -11.46 -21.24
N TYR A 138 6.84 -11.90 -20.38
CA TYR A 138 7.08 -12.93 -19.38
C TYR A 138 6.57 -14.27 -19.90
N THR A 139 7.41 -15.01 -20.62
CA THR A 139 7.12 -16.42 -20.88
C THR A 139 7.67 -17.27 -19.73
N GLN A 140 6.99 -18.38 -19.40
CA GLN A 140 7.52 -19.43 -18.50
C GLN A 140 8.89 -19.96 -18.98
N GLU A 141 9.24 -19.70 -20.24
CA GLU A 141 10.49 -20.06 -20.91
C GLU A 141 11.53 -18.92 -20.95
N SER A 142 11.38 -17.86 -20.15
CA SER A 142 12.44 -16.84 -20.01
C SER A 142 13.66 -17.51 -19.39
N SER A 143 14.48 -18.11 -20.25
CA SER A 143 15.56 -18.97 -19.83
C SER A 143 16.56 -18.17 -19.02
N TYR A 144 17.26 -18.84 -18.10
CA TYR A 144 18.38 -18.24 -17.38
C TYR A 144 19.38 -17.55 -18.33
N LEU A 145 19.58 -18.11 -19.53
CA LEU A 145 20.42 -17.52 -20.56
C LEU A 145 19.90 -16.12 -20.99
N THR A 146 18.59 -15.92 -21.14
CA THR A 146 18.00 -14.61 -21.44
C THR A 146 18.28 -13.60 -20.34
N ILE A 147 18.11 -14.00 -19.07
CA ILE A 147 18.42 -13.13 -17.93
C ILE A 147 19.91 -12.82 -17.87
N ALA A 148 20.78 -13.82 -18.02
CA ALA A 148 22.23 -13.64 -18.01
C ALA A 148 22.69 -12.70 -19.14
N TYR A 149 22.19 -12.92 -20.36
CA TYR A 149 22.51 -12.11 -21.54
C TYR A 149 22.09 -10.65 -21.36
N PHE A 150 20.86 -10.42 -20.91
CA PHE A 150 20.37 -9.06 -20.67
C PHE A 150 21.24 -8.34 -19.64
N ASN A 151 21.55 -8.99 -18.51
CA ASN A 151 22.33 -8.40 -17.44
C ASN A 151 23.78 -8.11 -17.82
N SER A 152 24.43 -8.98 -18.60
CA SER A 152 25.80 -8.74 -19.10
C SER A 152 25.85 -7.61 -20.12
N ALA A 153 24.88 -7.55 -21.03
CA ALA A 153 24.75 -6.46 -21.99
C ALA A 153 24.48 -5.12 -21.27
N VAL A 154 23.56 -5.08 -20.30
CA VAL A 154 23.29 -3.89 -19.48
C VAL A 154 24.53 -3.42 -18.73
N ALA A 155 25.25 -4.31 -18.05
CA ALA A 155 26.44 -3.94 -17.28
C ALA A 155 27.57 -3.42 -18.19
N SER A 156 27.78 -4.06 -19.35
CA SER A 156 28.74 -3.59 -20.35
C SER A 156 28.37 -2.21 -20.91
N PHE A 157 27.10 -2.01 -21.25
CA PHE A 157 26.62 -0.74 -21.77
C PHE A 157 26.67 0.38 -20.74
N ALA A 158 26.30 0.12 -19.49
CA ALA A 158 26.41 1.09 -18.39
C ALA A 158 27.86 1.57 -18.20
N ASN A 159 28.84 0.65 -18.34
CA ASN A 159 30.26 1.00 -18.30
C ASN A 159 30.69 1.81 -19.54
N PHE A 160 30.24 1.43 -20.73
CA PHE A 160 30.49 2.16 -21.98
C PHE A 160 29.93 3.59 -21.93
N LEU A 161 28.70 3.76 -21.44
CA LEU A 161 28.03 5.06 -21.29
C LEU A 161 28.59 5.89 -20.12
N ASN A 162 29.46 5.30 -19.30
CA ASN A 162 30.08 5.94 -18.14
C ASN A 162 29.05 6.53 -17.16
N VAL A 163 28.02 5.76 -16.83
CA VAL A 163 26.94 6.18 -15.93
C VAL A 163 27.46 6.46 -14.52
N SER A 164 26.82 7.36 -13.78
CA SER A 164 27.09 7.50 -12.35
C SER A 164 26.42 6.38 -11.57
N SER A 165 25.19 6.05 -11.94
CA SER A 165 24.36 5.07 -11.26
C SER A 165 23.66 4.15 -12.26
N LEU A 166 23.73 2.85 -11.99
CA LEU A 166 22.89 1.83 -12.62
C LEU A 166 21.75 1.48 -11.66
N HIS A 167 20.52 1.81 -12.06
CA HIS A 167 19.31 1.59 -11.28
C HIS A 167 18.61 0.33 -11.79
N LEU A 168 18.65 -0.74 -11.01
CA LEU A 168 18.15 -2.07 -11.36
C LEU A 168 16.73 -2.25 -10.82
N HIS A 169 15.77 -2.56 -11.68
CA HIS A 169 14.40 -2.82 -11.27
C HIS A 169 14.06 -4.31 -11.33
N ALA A 170 13.53 -4.83 -10.22
CA ALA A 170 13.15 -6.23 -10.02
C ALA A 170 14.30 -7.23 -10.20
N TRP A 171 14.05 -8.50 -9.85
CA TRP A 171 15.06 -9.57 -9.88
C TRP A 171 15.62 -9.84 -11.29
N HIS A 172 14.86 -9.54 -12.34
CA HIS A 172 15.27 -9.77 -13.73
C HIS A 172 16.54 -9.01 -14.13
N SER A 173 16.81 -7.86 -13.50
CA SER A 173 18.02 -7.04 -13.74
C SER A 173 19.09 -7.23 -12.65
N GLY A 174 18.91 -8.22 -11.77
CA GLY A 174 19.73 -8.37 -10.57
C GLY A 174 21.16 -8.84 -10.80
N LEU A 175 21.43 -9.60 -11.86
CA LEU A 175 22.79 -10.09 -12.16
C LEU A 175 23.73 -8.98 -12.66
N ALA A 176 23.20 -7.85 -13.09
CA ALA A 176 24.01 -6.70 -13.46
C ALA A 176 24.74 -6.11 -12.24
N ALA A 177 24.20 -6.26 -11.02
CA ALA A 177 24.83 -5.78 -9.80
C ALA A 177 26.23 -6.41 -9.56
N PRO A 178 26.38 -7.74 -9.41
CA PRO A 178 27.69 -8.36 -9.26
C PRO A 178 28.63 -8.09 -10.45
N LEU A 179 28.11 -8.03 -11.68
CA LEU A 179 28.93 -7.71 -12.86
C LEU A 179 29.53 -6.29 -12.77
N ILE A 180 28.75 -5.30 -12.33
CA ILE A 180 29.29 -3.96 -12.10
C ILE A 180 30.29 -3.97 -10.95
N LYS A 181 29.93 -4.53 -9.78
CA LYS A 181 30.76 -4.43 -8.57
C LYS A 181 32.06 -5.22 -8.67
N LYS A 182 32.00 -6.46 -9.17
CA LYS A 182 33.11 -7.43 -9.15
C LYS A 182 33.92 -7.48 -10.45
N LYS A 183 33.39 -7.00 -11.58
CA LYS A 183 34.12 -6.95 -12.86
C LYS A 183 34.39 -5.50 -13.28
N TYR A 184 33.36 -4.75 -13.67
CA TYR A 184 33.56 -3.44 -14.30
C TYR A 184 34.15 -2.38 -13.35
N ASN A 185 33.78 -2.34 -12.07
CA ASN A 185 34.37 -1.38 -11.13
C ASN A 185 35.85 -1.64 -10.85
N ILE A 186 36.30 -2.91 -10.95
CA ILE A 186 37.73 -3.25 -10.88
C ILE A 186 38.45 -2.68 -12.10
N GLU A 187 37.92 -2.91 -13.31
CA GLU A 187 38.47 -2.37 -14.56
C GLU A 187 38.48 -0.84 -14.57
N ARG A 188 37.40 -0.21 -14.09
CA ARG A 188 37.27 1.25 -13.97
C ARG A 188 38.31 1.83 -13.04
N LYS A 189 38.54 1.20 -11.88
CA LYS A 189 39.58 1.58 -10.93
C LYS A 189 40.97 1.53 -11.58
N GLN A 190 41.26 0.50 -12.37
CA GLN A 190 42.53 0.39 -13.13
C GLN A 190 42.70 1.52 -14.16
N LYS A 191 41.59 2.03 -14.70
CA LYS A 191 41.54 3.16 -15.66
C LYS A 191 41.43 4.54 -14.98
N GLY A 192 41.43 4.61 -13.65
CA GLY A 192 41.24 5.87 -12.91
C GLY A 192 39.84 6.48 -13.01
N LEU A 193 38.84 5.67 -13.40
CA LEU A 193 37.44 6.09 -13.47
C LEU A 193 36.73 5.87 -12.13
N LYS A 194 35.77 6.74 -11.82
CA LYS A 194 34.91 6.58 -10.64
C LYS A 194 34.09 5.29 -10.72
N PRO A 195 33.85 4.58 -9.61
CA PRO A 195 32.99 3.40 -9.62
C PRO A 195 31.55 3.77 -10.02
N ILE A 196 30.89 2.89 -10.76
CA ILE A 196 29.44 2.96 -10.99
C ILE A 196 28.75 2.51 -9.70
N LYS A 197 27.77 3.30 -9.26
CA LYS A 197 26.91 2.96 -8.12
C LYS A 197 25.75 2.09 -8.57
N VAL A 198 25.42 1.07 -7.80
CA VAL A 198 24.31 0.15 -8.09
C VAL A 198 23.16 0.47 -7.13
N ILE A 199 22.04 0.91 -7.67
CA ILE A 199 20.81 1.14 -6.91
C ILE A 199 19.84 0.03 -7.28
N SER A 200 19.36 -0.72 -6.30
CA SER A 200 18.41 -1.82 -6.50
C SER A 200 17.01 -1.39 -6.09
N HIS A 201 16.00 -1.66 -6.91
CA HIS A 201 14.61 -1.32 -6.64
C HIS A 201 13.73 -2.57 -6.66
N VAL A 202 13.22 -2.91 -5.48
CA VAL A 202 12.38 -4.08 -5.20
C VAL A 202 10.93 -3.75 -5.51
N HIS A 203 10.41 -4.34 -6.59
CA HIS A 203 9.01 -4.22 -6.97
C HIS A 203 8.13 -5.34 -6.42
N MET A 204 8.71 -6.46 -6.01
CA MET A 204 8.02 -7.59 -5.38
C MET A 204 9.06 -8.55 -4.78
N LEU A 205 8.72 -9.21 -3.68
CA LEU A 205 9.42 -10.39 -3.18
C LEU A 205 8.50 -11.60 -3.37
N ASN A 206 9.03 -12.71 -3.89
CA ASN A 206 8.31 -13.98 -3.97
C ASN A 206 9.28 -15.17 -3.97
N GLU A 207 8.75 -16.38 -3.80
CA GLU A 207 9.54 -17.63 -3.72
C GLU A 207 10.22 -18.00 -5.05
N GLU A 208 9.74 -17.47 -6.18
CA GLU A 208 10.14 -17.85 -7.54
C GLU A 208 11.36 -17.07 -8.09
N GLN A 209 12.06 -16.28 -7.27
CA GLN A 209 13.21 -15.47 -7.70
C GLN A 209 14.52 -16.28 -7.77
N GLY A 210 14.40 -17.60 -7.65
CA GLY A 210 15.50 -18.57 -7.69
C GLY A 210 15.59 -19.30 -9.04
N ILE A 211 16.80 -19.44 -9.58
CA ILE A 211 17.08 -20.19 -10.81
C ILE A 211 17.63 -21.59 -10.49
N GLU A 212 17.08 -22.62 -11.15
CA GLU A 212 17.61 -23.99 -11.10
C GLU A 212 19.01 -24.05 -11.71
N GLN A 213 19.92 -24.76 -11.04
CA GLN A 213 21.36 -24.79 -11.34
C GLN A 213 21.71 -25.27 -12.76
N ASP A 214 22.63 -24.57 -13.42
CA ASP A 214 23.78 -25.20 -14.09
C ASP A 214 25.04 -24.30 -14.06
N GLN A 215 26.23 -24.90 -14.10
CA GLN A 215 27.27 -24.74 -13.08
C GLN A 215 28.42 -23.73 -13.36
N PHE A 216 28.40 -22.92 -14.42
CA PHE A 216 29.63 -22.24 -14.84
C PHE A 216 29.82 -20.78 -14.33
N LEU A 217 28.77 -19.94 -14.36
CA LEU A 217 28.88 -18.50 -14.05
C LEU A 217 29.00 -18.22 -12.54
N TYR A 218 28.37 -19.07 -11.71
CA TYR A 218 28.32 -18.92 -10.24
C TYR A 218 29.71 -18.92 -9.58
N LYS A 219 30.64 -19.72 -10.11
CA LYS A 219 31.98 -19.87 -9.53
C LYS A 219 32.88 -18.67 -9.81
N ASN A 220 32.72 -18.00 -10.95
CA ASN A 220 33.57 -16.87 -11.34
C ASN A 220 33.09 -15.52 -10.76
N LEU A 221 31.79 -15.37 -10.48
CA LEU A 221 31.23 -14.18 -9.81
C LEU A 221 31.12 -14.32 -8.27
N GLY A 222 31.37 -15.51 -7.73
CA GLY A 222 31.27 -15.80 -6.29
C GLY A 222 29.84 -15.62 -5.76
N LEU A 223 28.85 -16.10 -6.51
CA LEU A 223 27.44 -16.06 -6.10
C LEU A 223 27.09 -17.36 -5.37
N GLU A 224 26.86 -17.25 -4.06
CA GLU A 224 26.71 -18.42 -3.18
C GLU A 224 25.33 -18.53 -2.53
N TYR A 225 24.51 -17.46 -2.60
CA TYR A 225 23.21 -17.44 -1.93
C TYR A 225 22.17 -18.28 -2.66
N LYS A 226 21.58 -19.25 -1.95
CA LYS A 226 20.57 -20.16 -2.48
C LYS A 226 19.30 -20.15 -1.65
N THR A 227 18.17 -20.26 -2.33
CA THR A 227 16.85 -20.49 -1.74
C THR A 227 16.29 -21.76 -2.37
N ASN A 228 15.87 -22.75 -1.58
CA ASN A 228 15.39 -24.05 -2.07
C ASN A 228 16.34 -24.70 -3.10
N GLU A 229 17.64 -24.66 -2.82
CA GLU A 229 18.75 -25.13 -3.69
C GLU A 229 18.96 -24.41 -5.02
N LYS A 230 18.09 -23.44 -5.35
CA LYS A 230 18.20 -22.56 -6.53
C LYS A 230 19.03 -21.32 -6.19
N LEU A 231 19.84 -20.80 -7.14
CA LEU A 231 20.51 -19.52 -6.92
C LEU A 231 19.45 -18.43 -6.85
N ASN A 232 19.47 -17.61 -5.80
CA ASN A 232 18.59 -16.47 -5.69
C ASN A 232 19.22 -15.21 -6.33
N ILE A 233 18.68 -14.79 -7.48
CA ILE A 233 19.17 -13.58 -8.17
C ILE A 233 18.90 -12.35 -7.31
N MET A 234 17.72 -12.29 -6.68
CA MET A 234 17.35 -11.16 -5.84
C MET A 234 18.32 -11.01 -4.66
N ALA A 235 18.74 -12.11 -4.03
CA ALA A 235 19.75 -12.07 -2.98
C ALA A 235 21.07 -11.47 -3.48
N SER A 236 21.51 -11.88 -4.68
CA SER A 236 22.73 -11.36 -5.31
C SER A 236 22.62 -9.86 -5.59
N GLN A 237 21.47 -9.42 -6.10
CA GLN A 237 21.16 -8.01 -6.34
C GLN A 237 21.15 -7.20 -5.04
N ILE A 238 20.53 -7.74 -3.98
CA ILE A 238 20.53 -7.15 -2.66
C ILE A 238 21.98 -7.00 -2.21
N ILE A 239 22.71 -8.10 -2.00
CA ILE A 239 24.09 -8.10 -1.45
C ILE A 239 24.97 -7.06 -2.15
N GLU A 240 24.98 -7.01 -3.49
CA GLU A 240 25.91 -6.20 -4.26
C GLU A 240 25.47 -4.73 -4.47
N SER A 241 24.21 -4.39 -4.20
CA SER A 241 23.73 -3.01 -4.34
C SER A 241 24.32 -2.04 -3.32
N ASP A 242 24.61 -0.80 -3.73
CA ASP A 242 25.01 0.29 -2.84
C ASP A 242 23.81 0.81 -2.04
N PHE A 243 22.63 0.85 -2.65
CA PHE A 243 21.35 1.13 -1.98
C PHE A 243 20.28 0.14 -2.44
N LEU A 244 19.39 -0.22 -1.51
CA LEU A 244 18.22 -1.05 -1.76
C LEU A 244 16.95 -0.24 -1.49
N ILE A 245 16.08 -0.13 -2.48
CA ILE A 245 14.85 0.66 -2.42
C ILE A 245 13.65 -0.29 -2.53
N PHE A 246 12.72 -0.18 -1.60
CA PHE A 246 11.41 -0.81 -1.68
C PHE A 246 10.36 0.17 -2.19
N VAL A 247 9.45 -0.30 -3.04
CA VAL A 247 8.37 0.50 -3.64
C VAL A 247 7.27 0.94 -2.66
N SER A 248 7.31 0.52 -1.40
CA SER A 248 6.41 1.01 -0.35
C SER A 248 6.90 0.65 1.05
N LYS A 249 6.45 1.41 2.05
CA LYS A 249 6.75 1.11 3.46
C LYS A 249 5.99 -0.10 3.96
N GLY A 250 4.79 -0.33 3.44
CA GLY A 250 4.00 -1.51 3.79
C GLY A 250 4.64 -2.82 3.31
N LEU A 251 5.31 -2.82 2.16
CA LEU A 251 6.12 -3.96 1.73
C LEU A 251 7.33 -4.17 2.66
N VAL A 252 7.93 -3.07 3.16
CA VAL A 252 9.00 -3.15 4.17
C VAL A 252 8.50 -3.82 5.44
N TYR A 253 7.36 -3.35 5.95
CA TYR A 253 6.70 -3.91 7.12
C TYR A 253 6.40 -5.41 6.95
N ASP A 254 5.82 -5.80 5.81
CA ASP A 254 5.44 -7.20 5.57
C ASP A 254 6.66 -8.13 5.53
N TYR A 255 7.79 -7.73 4.93
CA TYR A 255 8.99 -8.57 4.98
C TYR A 255 9.58 -8.67 6.38
N GLN A 256 9.54 -7.59 7.17
CA GLN A 256 10.05 -7.60 8.54
C GLN A 256 9.23 -8.53 9.45
N ASN A 257 7.96 -8.74 9.11
CA ASN A 257 7.00 -9.57 9.85
C ASN A 257 6.72 -10.91 9.14
N GLY A 258 7.77 -11.56 8.63
CA GLY A 258 7.72 -12.98 8.24
C GLY A 258 7.44 -13.26 6.76
N LEU A 259 7.27 -12.22 5.92
CA LEU A 259 7.15 -12.37 4.46
C LEU A 259 8.47 -12.06 3.73
N ASP A 260 9.59 -12.47 4.30
CA ASP A 260 10.94 -12.22 3.74
C ASP A 260 11.37 -13.23 2.66
N TYR A 261 10.62 -14.32 2.48
CA TYR A 261 10.89 -15.36 1.48
C TYR A 261 12.31 -15.98 1.57
N GLY A 262 12.87 -16.04 2.77
CA GLY A 262 14.23 -16.55 3.00
C GLY A 262 15.33 -15.55 2.63
N LEU A 263 15.00 -14.26 2.50
CA LEU A 263 15.94 -13.16 2.25
C LEU A 263 16.21 -12.32 3.52
N LYS A 264 15.61 -12.63 4.67
CA LYS A 264 15.75 -11.84 5.90
C LYS A 264 17.20 -11.47 6.22
N LYS A 265 18.10 -12.46 6.17
CA LYS A 265 19.52 -12.22 6.48
C LYS A 265 20.13 -11.12 5.60
N VAL A 266 19.98 -11.22 4.27
CA VAL A 266 20.59 -10.26 3.34
C VAL A 266 19.89 -8.90 3.36
N LEU A 267 18.61 -8.86 3.72
CA LEU A 267 17.85 -7.62 3.92
C LEU A 267 18.28 -6.89 5.20
N ASP A 268 18.39 -7.62 6.31
CA ASP A 268 18.84 -7.08 7.59
C ASP A 268 20.28 -6.54 7.49
N GLU A 269 21.17 -7.25 6.78
CA GLU A 269 22.55 -6.83 6.51
C GLU A 269 22.66 -5.51 5.73
N LYS A 270 21.60 -5.07 5.02
CA LYS A 270 21.60 -3.76 4.35
C LYS A 270 21.47 -2.59 5.31
N GLY A 271 20.80 -2.78 6.46
CA GLY A 271 20.59 -1.76 7.47
C GLY A 271 20.20 -0.40 6.87
N ASN A 272 21.00 0.63 7.17
CA ASN A 272 20.76 2.02 6.77
C ASN A 272 20.92 2.29 5.26
N TYR A 273 21.21 1.29 4.42
CA TYR A 273 21.21 1.43 2.95
C TYR A 273 19.89 0.91 2.33
N LEU A 274 19.00 0.35 3.16
CA LEU A 274 17.62 0.05 2.78
C LEU A 274 16.75 1.30 2.94
N ARG A 275 16.00 1.63 1.89
CA ARG A 275 15.06 2.75 1.83
C ARG A 275 13.70 2.26 1.36
N SER A 276 12.68 3.04 1.66
CA SER A 276 11.39 2.91 1.02
C SER A 276 11.10 4.20 0.26
N VAL A 277 10.81 4.07 -1.03
CA VAL A 277 10.37 5.17 -1.87
C VAL A 277 9.11 4.70 -2.58
N ARG A 278 7.96 5.24 -2.16
CA ARG A 278 6.66 4.90 -2.74
C ARG A 278 6.64 5.30 -4.22
N ASN A 279 6.06 4.48 -5.09
CA ASN A 279 5.83 4.90 -6.47
C ASN A 279 4.83 6.07 -6.50
N GLY A 280 4.95 6.90 -7.55
CA GLY A 280 3.92 7.86 -7.92
C GLY A 280 3.08 7.34 -9.07
N ILE A 281 2.15 8.16 -9.53
CA ILE A 281 1.53 8.03 -10.85
C ILE A 281 1.71 9.35 -11.59
N ASN A 282 1.69 9.31 -12.92
CA ASN A 282 1.47 10.52 -13.69
C ASN A 282 0.05 11.03 -13.42
N TYR A 283 -0.07 11.94 -12.45
CA TYR A 283 -1.34 12.36 -11.86
C TYR A 283 -2.29 12.93 -12.92
N ASN A 284 -1.77 13.67 -13.89
CA ASN A 284 -2.58 14.25 -14.97
C ASN A 284 -3.25 13.20 -15.87
N ASN A 285 -2.74 11.96 -15.93
CA ASN A 285 -3.38 10.91 -16.73
C ASN A 285 -4.66 10.35 -16.09
N TYR A 286 -4.97 10.71 -14.84
CA TYR A 286 -6.10 10.16 -14.09
C TYR A 286 -6.92 11.20 -13.34
N SER A 287 -6.31 12.34 -13.00
CA SER A 287 -6.92 13.38 -12.16
C SER A 287 -8.25 13.88 -12.75
N LEU A 288 -9.29 13.89 -11.92
CA LEU A 288 -10.57 14.51 -12.25
C LEU A 288 -10.46 16.03 -12.44
N PHE A 289 -9.33 16.63 -12.06
CA PHE A 289 -9.03 18.05 -12.31
C PHE A 289 -8.41 18.31 -13.68
N ASN A 290 -8.12 17.28 -14.49
CA ASN A 290 -7.58 17.46 -15.83
C ASN A 290 -8.72 17.72 -16.83
N GLU A 291 -8.86 18.98 -17.26
CA GLU A 291 -9.83 19.43 -18.27
C GLU A 291 -9.63 18.75 -19.63
N GLU A 292 -8.39 18.47 -20.05
CA GLU A 292 -8.13 17.76 -21.32
C GLU A 292 -8.58 16.31 -21.28
N LEU A 293 -8.65 15.71 -20.08
CA LEU A 293 -8.99 14.30 -19.90
C LEU A 293 -10.47 14.07 -19.64
N TYR A 294 -11.09 14.91 -18.81
CA TYR A 294 -12.48 14.76 -18.38
C TYR A 294 -13.43 15.79 -18.97
N GLU A 295 -12.94 16.74 -19.77
CA GLU A 295 -13.76 17.71 -20.49
C GLU A 295 -14.78 18.40 -19.56
N GLU A 296 -16.07 18.38 -19.92
CA GLU A 296 -17.16 18.94 -19.11
C GLU A 296 -17.43 18.21 -17.78
N TYR A 297 -16.79 17.08 -17.55
CA TYR A 297 -16.80 16.31 -16.30
C TYR A 297 -15.57 16.58 -15.44
N SER A 298 -14.67 17.48 -15.83
CA SER A 298 -13.59 17.92 -14.96
C SER A 298 -14.11 18.80 -13.81
N LEU A 299 -13.34 18.87 -12.72
CA LEU A 299 -13.58 19.79 -11.61
C LEU A 299 -12.46 20.83 -11.51
N ASP A 300 -12.75 22.02 -11.02
CA ASP A 300 -11.73 23.02 -10.68
C ASP A 300 -11.19 22.73 -9.27
N GLN A 301 -9.92 22.34 -9.18
CA GLN A 301 -9.23 21.97 -7.94
C GLN A 301 -9.34 23.04 -6.82
N ASN A 302 -9.44 24.32 -7.17
CA ASN A 302 -9.41 25.43 -6.23
C ASN A 302 -10.81 25.86 -5.78
N THR A 303 -11.85 25.60 -6.58
CA THR A 303 -13.18 26.19 -6.36
C THR A 303 -14.30 25.17 -6.16
N PHE A 304 -14.09 23.89 -6.48
CA PHE A 304 -15.15 22.88 -6.36
C PHE A 304 -15.65 22.69 -4.92
N THR A 305 -16.95 22.46 -4.80
CA THR A 305 -17.64 22.10 -3.55
C THR A 305 -17.95 20.61 -3.48
N ASN A 306 -18.39 20.13 -2.31
CA ASN A 306 -18.88 18.76 -2.17
C ASN A 306 -20.10 18.49 -3.07
N ASP A 307 -20.95 19.50 -3.28
CA ASP A 307 -22.15 19.39 -4.12
C ASP A 307 -21.77 19.30 -5.61
N ASP A 308 -20.73 20.03 -6.04
CA ASP A 308 -20.21 19.93 -7.41
C ASP A 308 -19.65 18.54 -7.70
N PHE A 309 -18.90 17.96 -6.75
CA PHE A 309 -18.39 16.59 -6.86
C PHE A 309 -19.54 15.57 -6.94
N ASP A 310 -20.57 15.73 -6.11
CA ASP A 310 -21.73 14.83 -6.09
C ASP A 310 -22.52 14.90 -7.42
N LEU A 311 -22.79 16.11 -7.89
CA LEU A 311 -23.47 16.35 -9.16
C LEU A 311 -22.66 15.77 -10.33
N ASN A 312 -21.35 15.98 -10.33
CA ASN A 312 -20.44 15.44 -11.34
C ASN A 312 -20.50 13.91 -11.39
N LYS A 313 -20.34 13.22 -10.26
CA LYS A 313 -20.44 11.75 -10.18
C LYS A 313 -21.80 11.25 -10.66
N SER A 314 -22.88 11.96 -10.33
CA SER A 314 -24.24 11.64 -10.79
C SER A 314 -24.39 11.77 -12.31
N ARG A 315 -23.80 12.81 -12.92
CA ARG A 315 -23.76 12.98 -14.38
C ARG A 315 -22.99 11.86 -15.07
N ILE A 316 -21.84 11.45 -14.51
CA ILE A 316 -21.04 10.35 -15.05
C ILE A 316 -21.82 9.02 -14.96
N LYS A 317 -22.52 8.75 -13.85
CA LYS A 317 -23.37 7.55 -13.74
C LYS A 317 -24.52 7.55 -14.75
N GLU A 318 -25.15 8.70 -14.99
CA GLU A 318 -26.23 8.84 -15.98
C GLU A 318 -25.75 8.46 -17.40
N ILE A 319 -24.57 8.93 -17.82
CA ILE A 319 -24.05 8.58 -19.15
C ILE A 319 -23.64 7.10 -19.24
N LEU A 320 -23.00 6.55 -18.21
CA LEU A 320 -22.68 5.11 -18.17
C LEU A 320 -23.93 4.23 -18.19
N TYR A 321 -25.02 4.68 -17.57
CA TYR A 321 -26.30 3.97 -17.60
C TYR A 321 -26.93 4.01 -19.01
N LYS A 322 -26.95 5.18 -19.65
CA LYS A 322 -27.46 5.34 -21.03
C LYS A 322 -26.72 4.46 -22.03
N GLU A 323 -25.41 4.32 -21.87
CA GLU A 323 -24.55 3.47 -22.70
C GLU A 323 -24.55 1.99 -22.27
N ASN A 324 -25.40 1.60 -21.31
CA ASN A 324 -25.53 0.23 -20.78
C ASN A 324 -24.20 -0.36 -20.24
N ILE A 325 -23.33 0.53 -19.77
CA ILE A 325 -22.09 0.16 -19.07
C ILE A 325 -22.37 -0.21 -17.61
N ILE A 326 -23.39 0.40 -17.02
CA ILE A 326 -23.93 0.04 -15.71
C ILE A 326 -25.44 -0.19 -15.80
N SER A 327 -25.96 -1.00 -14.89
CA SER A 327 -27.37 -1.44 -14.89
C SER A 327 -28.35 -0.36 -14.43
N SER A 328 -27.88 0.54 -13.57
CA SER A 328 -28.68 1.56 -12.92
C SER A 328 -27.79 2.74 -12.57
N LYS A 329 -28.34 3.95 -12.63
CA LYS A 329 -27.67 5.15 -12.12
C LYS A 329 -27.84 5.35 -10.61
N ASP A 330 -28.82 4.68 -10.00
CA ASP A 330 -29.23 4.91 -8.61
C ASP A 330 -28.65 3.86 -7.65
N LYS A 331 -28.25 2.68 -8.15
CA LYS A 331 -27.67 1.61 -7.32
C LYS A 331 -26.20 1.89 -6.96
N PRO A 332 -25.76 1.57 -5.72
CA PRO A 332 -24.34 1.61 -5.34
C PRO A 332 -23.45 0.77 -6.27
N LEU A 333 -22.50 1.41 -6.92
CA LEU A 333 -21.58 0.80 -7.89
C LEU A 333 -20.28 0.38 -7.19
N LEU A 334 -19.99 -0.92 -7.18
CA LEU A 334 -18.69 -1.48 -6.85
C LEU A 334 -17.87 -1.73 -8.11
N LEU A 335 -16.66 -1.16 -8.17
CA LEU A 335 -15.74 -1.36 -9.28
C LEU A 335 -14.55 -2.21 -8.85
N TYR A 336 -14.28 -3.27 -9.60
CA TYR A 336 -12.94 -3.85 -9.69
C TYR A 336 -12.32 -3.42 -11.01
N ILE A 337 -11.08 -2.93 -10.97
CA ILE A 337 -10.31 -2.64 -12.20
C ILE A 337 -8.86 -3.11 -12.05
N GLY A 338 -8.41 -4.00 -12.94
CA GLY A 338 -7.07 -4.57 -12.86
C GLY A 338 -6.94 -5.91 -13.57
N ARG A 339 -5.76 -6.55 -13.46
CA ARG A 339 -5.50 -7.85 -14.08
C ARG A 339 -6.35 -8.95 -13.43
N PHE A 340 -6.89 -9.86 -14.23
CA PHE A 340 -7.54 -11.06 -13.70
C PHE A 340 -6.47 -12.12 -13.46
N SER A 341 -6.12 -12.30 -12.19
CA SER A 341 -4.99 -13.15 -11.77
C SER A 341 -5.12 -13.53 -10.31
N GLU A 342 -4.39 -14.57 -9.89
CA GLU A 342 -4.45 -15.07 -8.52
C GLU A 342 -3.95 -14.04 -7.49
N GLU A 343 -2.86 -13.33 -7.79
CA GLU A 343 -2.32 -12.29 -6.92
C GLU A 343 -3.27 -11.10 -6.72
N LYS A 344 -4.18 -10.87 -7.67
CA LYS A 344 -5.23 -9.85 -7.60
C LYS A 344 -6.54 -10.35 -7.00
N GLY A 345 -6.54 -11.56 -6.43
CA GLY A 345 -7.65 -12.08 -5.65
C GLY A 345 -8.81 -12.58 -6.48
N ILE A 346 -8.58 -13.00 -7.74
CA ILE A 346 -9.64 -13.48 -8.65
C ILE A 346 -10.55 -14.55 -8.02
N LYS A 347 -9.99 -15.42 -7.16
CA LYS A 347 -10.73 -16.47 -6.44
C LYS A 347 -11.82 -15.93 -5.51
N SER A 348 -11.71 -14.68 -5.07
CA SER A 348 -12.70 -14.02 -4.19
C SER A 348 -13.85 -13.34 -4.95
N PHE A 349 -13.80 -13.27 -6.29
CA PHE A 349 -14.74 -12.47 -7.06
C PHE A 349 -16.20 -12.92 -6.90
N GLN A 350 -16.47 -14.22 -6.85
CA GLN A 350 -17.83 -14.72 -6.65
C GLN A 350 -18.38 -14.27 -5.29
N ILE A 351 -17.57 -14.39 -4.22
CA ILE A 351 -17.93 -13.93 -2.87
C ILE A 351 -18.21 -12.42 -2.87
N ILE A 352 -17.35 -11.64 -3.52
CA ILE A 352 -17.49 -10.19 -3.67
C ILE A 352 -18.79 -9.82 -4.38
N ILE A 353 -19.05 -10.44 -5.54
CA ILE A 353 -20.26 -10.17 -6.33
C ILE A 353 -21.50 -10.52 -5.49
N ASP A 354 -21.58 -11.75 -4.99
CA ASP A 354 -22.76 -12.22 -4.24
C ASP A 354 -23.03 -11.38 -2.99
N SER A 355 -21.98 -10.94 -2.29
CA SER A 355 -22.11 -10.18 -1.04
C SER A 355 -22.51 -8.73 -1.30
N TRP A 356 -22.00 -8.09 -2.36
CA TRP A 356 -22.40 -6.73 -2.73
C TRP A 356 -23.83 -6.67 -3.27
N LEU A 357 -24.22 -7.63 -4.13
CA LEU A 357 -25.57 -7.72 -4.69
C LEU A 357 -26.64 -7.92 -3.60
N LYS A 358 -26.33 -8.71 -2.55
CA LYS A 358 -27.25 -8.92 -1.40
C LYS A 358 -27.62 -7.63 -0.67
N LEU A 359 -26.77 -6.61 -0.73
CA LEU A 359 -27.01 -5.29 -0.14
C LEU A 359 -27.72 -4.32 -1.11
N GLY A 360 -28.05 -4.77 -2.32
CA GLY A 360 -28.76 -3.98 -3.34
C GLY A 360 -27.84 -3.13 -4.24
N GLY A 361 -26.54 -3.44 -4.27
CA GLY A 361 -25.59 -2.79 -5.16
C GLY A 361 -25.51 -3.43 -6.56
N GLN A 362 -24.68 -2.86 -7.42
CA GLN A 362 -24.29 -3.39 -8.73
C GLN A 362 -22.77 -3.47 -8.83
N VAL A 363 -22.24 -4.35 -9.70
CA VAL A 363 -20.81 -4.66 -9.79
C VAL A 363 -20.33 -4.54 -11.24
N VAL A 364 -19.20 -3.86 -11.42
CA VAL A 364 -18.42 -3.90 -12.65
C VAL A 364 -17.05 -4.49 -12.36
N LEU A 365 -16.69 -5.57 -13.05
CA LEU A 365 -15.33 -6.10 -13.08
C LEU A 365 -14.71 -5.77 -14.44
N ALA A 366 -13.63 -4.99 -14.46
CA ALA A 366 -12.93 -4.60 -15.70
C ALA A 366 -11.46 -5.03 -15.66
N GLY A 367 -11.05 -5.90 -16.57
CA GLY A 367 -9.71 -6.48 -16.54
C GLY A 367 -9.36 -7.28 -17.77
N GLN A 368 -8.30 -8.08 -17.65
CA GLN A 368 -7.91 -9.08 -18.64
C GLN A 368 -7.13 -10.18 -17.93
N ALA A 369 -7.37 -11.44 -18.32
CA ALA A 369 -6.58 -12.58 -17.93
C ALA A 369 -5.41 -12.77 -18.89
N TYR A 370 -4.25 -13.19 -18.37
CA TYR A 370 -3.04 -13.48 -19.17
C TYR A 370 -2.62 -14.94 -19.10
N ASP A 371 -3.35 -15.76 -18.35
CA ASP A 371 -3.14 -17.19 -18.21
C ASP A 371 -4.48 -17.93 -18.36
N SER A 372 -4.41 -19.19 -18.79
CA SER A 372 -5.59 -20.01 -19.10
C SER A 372 -6.47 -20.31 -17.89
N ASN A 373 -5.91 -20.35 -16.67
CA ASN A 373 -6.67 -20.65 -15.47
C ASN A 373 -7.52 -19.45 -15.06
N SER A 374 -6.93 -18.25 -15.08
CA SER A 374 -7.66 -17.00 -14.83
C SER A 374 -8.72 -16.76 -15.90
N ASP A 375 -8.40 -17.00 -17.17
CA ASP A 375 -9.36 -16.87 -18.29
C ASP A 375 -10.56 -17.81 -18.10
N SER A 376 -10.31 -19.08 -17.81
CA SER A 376 -11.35 -20.07 -17.50
C SER A 376 -12.20 -19.69 -16.30
N HIS A 377 -11.63 -18.99 -15.31
CA HIS A 377 -12.36 -18.52 -14.14
C HIS A 377 -13.32 -17.37 -14.50
N ILE A 378 -12.87 -16.41 -15.31
CA ILE A 378 -13.70 -15.29 -15.78
C ILE A 378 -14.86 -15.79 -16.63
N ILE A 379 -14.64 -16.73 -17.55
CA ILE A 379 -15.70 -17.35 -18.36
C ILE A 379 -16.78 -17.98 -17.46
N LYS A 380 -16.36 -18.70 -16.41
CA LYS A 380 -17.32 -19.28 -15.44
C LYS A 380 -18.14 -18.22 -14.72
N LEU A 381 -17.52 -17.12 -14.29
CA LEU A 381 -18.24 -16.02 -13.65
C LEU A 381 -19.23 -15.37 -14.63
N GLN A 382 -18.84 -15.15 -15.89
CA GLN A 382 -19.73 -14.64 -16.93
C GLN A 382 -20.94 -15.57 -17.14
N ASP A 383 -20.74 -16.89 -17.13
CA ASP A 383 -21.83 -17.87 -17.25
C ASP A 383 -22.75 -17.85 -16.02
N ILE A 384 -22.21 -17.78 -14.80
CA ILE A 384 -22.97 -17.72 -13.55
C ILE A 384 -23.87 -16.47 -13.52
N TYR A 385 -23.33 -15.31 -13.89
CA TYR A 385 -24.02 -14.02 -13.77
C TYR A 385 -24.66 -13.53 -15.09
N LYS A 386 -24.73 -14.36 -16.13
CA LYS A 386 -25.22 -13.98 -17.46
C LYS A 386 -26.63 -13.36 -17.47
N MET A 387 -27.49 -13.81 -16.57
CA MET A 387 -28.88 -13.33 -16.44
C MET A 387 -29.05 -12.25 -15.36
N ASN A 388 -27.97 -11.82 -14.72
CA ASN A 388 -28.00 -10.78 -13.70
C ASN A 388 -27.51 -9.46 -14.30
N GLU A 389 -28.44 -8.55 -14.58
CA GLU A 389 -28.14 -7.27 -15.21
C GLU A 389 -27.26 -6.36 -14.34
N ASP A 390 -27.26 -6.56 -13.02
CA ASP A 390 -26.47 -5.79 -12.04
C ASP A 390 -24.99 -6.20 -12.02
N VAL A 391 -24.58 -7.18 -12.83
CA VAL A 391 -23.19 -7.63 -12.95
C VAL A 391 -22.71 -7.43 -14.38
N LYS A 392 -21.65 -6.65 -14.55
CA LYS A 392 -20.94 -6.47 -15.84
C LYS A 392 -19.50 -6.92 -15.69
N ILE A 393 -19.05 -7.80 -16.58
CA ILE A 393 -17.68 -8.31 -16.60
C ILE A 393 -17.07 -8.00 -17.97
N TYR A 394 -16.06 -7.14 -17.97
CA TYR A 394 -15.31 -6.70 -19.13
C TYR A 394 -13.89 -7.28 -19.07
N ASP A 395 -13.53 -8.08 -20.07
CA ASP A 395 -12.28 -8.87 -20.10
C ASP A 395 -11.29 -8.42 -21.19
N ASN A 396 -11.60 -7.34 -21.90
CA ASN A 396 -10.72 -6.77 -22.92
C ASN A 396 -10.33 -5.32 -22.58
N ILE A 397 -9.10 -5.11 -22.07
CA ILE A 397 -8.64 -3.78 -21.67
C ILE A 397 -8.68 -2.76 -22.82
N MET A 398 -8.33 -3.15 -24.06
CA MET A 398 -8.33 -2.19 -25.17
C MET A 398 -9.75 -1.70 -25.45
N LYS A 399 -10.67 -2.63 -25.65
CA LYS A 399 -12.05 -2.35 -26.02
C LYS A 399 -12.87 -1.75 -24.87
N ASP A 400 -12.66 -2.24 -23.66
CA ASP A 400 -13.57 -1.99 -22.55
C ASP A 400 -13.03 -0.95 -21.56
N GLN A 401 -11.74 -0.60 -21.62
CA GLN A 401 -11.15 0.42 -20.75
C GLN A 401 -10.54 1.59 -21.51
N LYS A 402 -9.87 1.36 -22.65
CA LYS A 402 -9.10 2.41 -23.36
C LYS A 402 -9.86 3.09 -24.48
N GLU A 403 -10.83 2.42 -25.10
CA GLU A 403 -11.70 3.07 -26.08
C GLU A 403 -12.54 4.17 -25.43
N LYS A 404 -12.76 5.24 -26.19
CA LYS A 404 -13.75 6.28 -25.88
C LYS A 404 -15.13 5.64 -25.67
N LEU A 405 -15.95 6.24 -24.82
CA LEU A 405 -17.25 5.68 -24.48
C LEU A 405 -18.17 5.65 -25.70
N SER A 406 -18.23 6.74 -26.47
CA SER A 406 -19.03 6.86 -27.70
C SER A 406 -18.42 7.91 -28.64
N ASP A 407 -19.01 8.14 -29.80
CA ASP A 407 -18.59 9.24 -30.69
C ASP A 407 -18.90 10.64 -30.13
N GLU A 408 -19.76 10.72 -29.13
CA GLU A 408 -20.13 11.97 -28.45
C GLU A 408 -19.32 12.19 -27.16
N VAL A 409 -18.72 11.14 -26.61
CA VAL A 409 -17.94 11.18 -25.36
C VAL A 409 -16.57 10.58 -25.61
N GLU A 410 -15.58 11.46 -25.82
CA GLU A 410 -14.20 11.09 -26.13
C GLU A 410 -13.43 10.54 -24.92
N ILE A 411 -14.01 10.60 -23.72
CA ILE A 411 -13.46 10.05 -22.48
C ILE A 411 -13.57 8.52 -22.50
N SER A 412 -12.51 7.84 -22.10
CA SER A 412 -12.48 6.37 -22.08
C SER A 412 -13.44 5.78 -21.04
N LYS A 413 -14.01 4.61 -21.37
CA LYS A 413 -14.89 3.85 -20.46
C LYS A 413 -14.23 3.59 -19.09
N GLY A 414 -12.93 3.29 -19.10
CA GLY A 414 -12.16 3.00 -17.90
C GLY A 414 -11.98 4.22 -16.98
N HIS A 415 -11.86 5.43 -17.52
CA HIS A 415 -11.81 6.65 -16.71
C HIS A 415 -13.17 6.98 -16.11
N LEU A 416 -14.23 6.90 -16.91
CA LEU A 416 -15.58 7.16 -16.43
C LEU A 416 -16.01 6.15 -15.35
N LEU A 417 -15.69 4.86 -15.52
CA LEU A 417 -15.94 3.86 -14.48
C LEU A 417 -15.22 4.19 -13.16
N ARG A 418 -13.93 4.57 -13.22
CA ARG A 418 -13.18 4.97 -12.02
C ARG A 418 -13.85 6.15 -11.33
N ALA A 419 -14.27 7.18 -12.08
CA ALA A 419 -14.92 8.38 -11.52
C ALA A 419 -16.35 8.12 -11.02
N ALA A 420 -17.09 7.20 -11.65
CA ALA A 420 -18.48 6.89 -11.31
C ALA A 420 -18.64 5.98 -10.08
N ALA A 421 -17.67 5.10 -9.81
CA ALA A 421 -17.77 4.10 -8.75
C ALA A 421 -18.01 4.74 -7.38
N ASP A 422 -18.91 4.18 -6.58
CA ASP A 422 -19.11 4.63 -5.19
C ASP A 422 -18.03 4.03 -4.29
N TRP A 423 -17.67 2.78 -4.55
CA TRP A 423 -16.53 2.12 -3.96
C TRP A 423 -15.80 1.35 -5.04
N ALA A 424 -14.49 1.29 -4.94
CA ALA A 424 -13.70 0.31 -5.67
C ALA A 424 -13.21 -0.78 -4.72
N ILE A 425 -13.03 -2.00 -5.22
CA ILE A 425 -12.46 -3.10 -4.45
C ILE A 425 -11.09 -3.50 -5.01
N ILE A 426 -10.10 -3.59 -4.11
CA ILE A 426 -8.76 -4.11 -4.39
C ILE A 426 -8.53 -5.32 -3.49
N PRO A 427 -8.97 -6.52 -3.91
CA PRO A 427 -8.94 -7.73 -3.10
C PRO A 427 -7.61 -8.51 -3.25
N SER A 428 -6.51 -7.76 -3.41
CA SER A 428 -5.22 -8.36 -3.76
C SER A 428 -4.67 -9.21 -2.63
N GLN A 429 -4.05 -10.34 -2.99
CA GLN A 429 -3.27 -11.15 -2.05
C GLN A 429 -1.85 -10.59 -1.89
N ILE A 430 -1.35 -9.96 -2.96
CA ILE A 430 -0.05 -9.29 -3.04
C ILE A 430 -0.23 -7.97 -3.78
N GLU A 431 0.22 -6.87 -3.18
CA GLU A 431 0.17 -5.53 -3.78
C GLU A 431 1.31 -4.66 -3.30
N SER A 432 2.46 -4.76 -3.96
CA SER A 432 3.71 -4.12 -3.52
C SER A 432 3.62 -2.61 -3.38
N CYS A 433 2.76 -1.93 -4.16
CA CYS A 433 2.58 -0.48 -4.11
C CYS A 433 1.12 -0.02 -4.11
N GLY A 434 0.28 -0.54 -5.00
CA GLY A 434 -1.11 -0.08 -5.13
C GLY A 434 -1.32 1.07 -6.12
N LEU A 435 -0.75 1.01 -7.33
CA LEU A 435 -0.93 2.06 -8.35
C LEU A 435 -2.41 2.30 -8.69
N ILE A 436 -3.21 1.24 -8.86
CA ILE A 436 -4.65 1.34 -9.10
C ILE A 436 -5.36 2.10 -7.96
N ALA A 437 -4.89 1.95 -6.72
CA ALA A 437 -5.45 2.70 -5.61
C ALA A 437 -5.22 4.21 -5.79
N MET A 438 -4.02 4.61 -6.21
CA MET A 438 -3.72 6.01 -6.50
C MET A 438 -4.57 6.55 -7.67
N GLU A 439 -4.79 5.77 -8.72
CA GLU A 439 -5.67 6.13 -9.85
C GLU A 439 -7.10 6.41 -9.37
N LEU A 440 -7.66 5.54 -8.53
CA LEU A 440 -9.02 5.64 -8.01
C LEU A 440 -9.18 6.83 -7.04
N LEU A 441 -8.19 7.04 -6.16
CA LEU A 441 -8.19 8.19 -5.26
C LEU A 441 -8.08 9.50 -6.03
N SER A 442 -7.35 9.53 -7.17
CA SER A 442 -7.22 10.71 -8.03
C SER A 442 -8.52 11.15 -8.70
N VAL A 443 -9.58 10.34 -8.62
CA VAL A 443 -10.94 10.68 -9.05
C VAL A 443 -11.97 10.66 -7.92
N GLY A 444 -11.49 10.63 -6.66
CA GLY A 444 -12.34 10.68 -5.46
C GLY A 444 -13.13 9.40 -5.18
N THR A 445 -12.69 8.25 -5.72
CA THR A 445 -13.33 6.96 -5.47
C THR A 445 -12.64 6.25 -4.29
N PRO A 446 -13.34 6.06 -3.16
CA PRO A 446 -12.78 5.38 -1.99
C PRO A 446 -12.70 3.86 -2.20
N ILE A 447 -11.90 3.19 -1.37
CA ILE A 447 -11.44 1.83 -1.66
C ILE A 447 -11.77 0.85 -0.54
N ILE A 448 -12.27 -0.33 -0.90
CA ILE A 448 -12.38 -1.50 -0.03
C ILE A 448 -11.22 -2.43 -0.34
N THR A 449 -10.44 -2.86 0.66
CA THR A 449 -9.15 -3.53 0.41
C THR A 449 -8.82 -4.62 1.43
N SER A 450 -8.05 -5.61 0.99
CA SER A 450 -7.39 -6.63 1.82
C SER A 450 -6.22 -6.11 2.69
N TRP A 451 -5.84 -4.83 2.54
CA TRP A 451 -4.84 -4.16 3.39
C TRP A 451 -3.44 -4.81 3.42
N VAL A 452 -3.00 -5.34 2.28
CA VAL A 452 -1.68 -5.99 2.13
C VAL A 452 -0.61 -5.03 1.60
N GLN A 453 0.63 -5.21 2.04
CA GLN A 453 1.83 -4.56 1.48
C GLN A 453 1.66 -3.06 1.21
N GLY A 454 1.89 -2.58 -0.01
CA GLY A 454 1.86 -1.17 -0.37
C GLY A 454 0.51 -0.48 -0.23
N LEU A 455 -0.58 -1.23 -0.09
CA LEU A 455 -1.88 -0.66 0.26
C LEU A 455 -1.85 -0.02 1.66
N LYS A 456 -0.99 -0.52 2.57
CA LYS A 456 -0.77 0.08 3.90
C LYS A 456 -0.10 1.46 3.84
N ASP A 457 0.63 1.75 2.76
CA ASP A 457 1.34 3.02 2.52
C ASP A 457 0.49 4.01 1.68
N THR A 458 -0.50 3.49 0.96
CA THR A 458 -1.33 4.29 0.05
C THR A 458 -2.68 4.64 0.65
N LEU A 459 -3.21 3.79 1.54
CA LEU A 459 -4.57 3.89 2.06
C LEU A 459 -4.58 4.14 3.57
N ASN A 460 -5.70 4.68 4.06
CA ASN A 460 -5.99 4.96 5.46
C ASN A 460 -7.41 4.46 5.78
N PRO A 461 -7.56 3.27 6.41
CA PRO A 461 -8.84 2.63 6.61
C PRO A 461 -9.63 3.33 7.68
N TYR A 462 -10.94 3.39 7.47
CA TYR A 462 -11.86 3.95 8.42
C TYR A 462 -11.73 3.27 9.78
N GLY A 463 -11.53 4.07 10.82
CA GLY A 463 -11.44 3.59 12.21
C GLY A 463 -10.10 2.95 12.58
N VAL A 464 -9.14 2.86 11.65
CA VAL A 464 -7.80 2.31 11.89
C VAL A 464 -6.79 3.45 11.98
N VAL A 465 -5.99 3.46 13.04
CA VAL A 465 -4.82 4.36 13.12
C VAL A 465 -3.70 3.70 12.32
N ASN A 466 -3.35 4.28 11.17
CA ASN A 466 -2.32 3.73 10.29
C ASN A 466 -0.93 4.32 10.64
N PRO A 467 -0.06 3.61 11.39
CA PRO A 467 1.22 4.16 11.82
C PRO A 467 2.21 4.43 10.67
N ILE A 468 1.95 3.89 9.47
CA ILE A 468 2.83 4.03 8.30
C ILE A 468 2.68 5.42 7.64
N VAL A 469 1.46 5.95 7.63
CA VAL A 469 1.08 7.13 6.81
C VAL A 469 0.46 8.26 7.64
N SER A 470 -0.10 7.97 8.82
CA SER A 470 -0.86 8.99 9.56
C SER A 470 0.02 9.95 10.36
N ASP A 471 -0.21 11.25 10.14
CA ASP A 471 -0.02 12.25 11.20
C ASP A 471 -1.15 12.03 12.21
N PRO A 472 -0.85 11.71 13.49
CA PRO A 472 -1.86 11.47 14.50
C PRO A 472 -2.85 12.64 14.68
N ASN A 473 -2.52 13.84 14.19
CA ASN A 473 -3.36 15.04 14.25
C ASN A 473 -4.31 15.22 13.05
N ASN A 474 -4.21 14.43 11.98
CA ASN A 474 -5.00 14.62 10.76
C ASN A 474 -5.28 13.29 10.03
N ILE A 475 -6.15 12.46 10.61
CA ILE A 475 -6.53 11.17 10.02
C ILE A 475 -7.51 11.39 8.86
N ASN A 476 -7.02 11.24 7.64
CA ASN A 476 -7.83 11.29 6.42
C ASN A 476 -8.14 9.88 5.93
N TYR A 477 -9.29 9.35 6.36
CA TYR A 477 -9.79 8.06 5.89
C TYR A 477 -10.16 8.12 4.41
N ASN A 478 -9.72 7.12 3.66
CA ASN A 478 -9.99 6.98 2.22
C ASN A 478 -10.29 5.53 1.81
N SER A 479 -10.31 4.61 2.77
CA SER A 479 -10.56 3.20 2.52
C SER A 479 -11.33 2.50 3.66
N ILE A 480 -11.75 1.27 3.40
CA ILE A 480 -12.21 0.28 4.39
C ILE A 480 -11.33 -0.96 4.19
N SER A 481 -10.74 -1.47 5.26
CA SER A 481 -9.95 -2.69 5.23
C SER A 481 -10.76 -3.90 5.69
N TYR A 482 -10.47 -5.03 5.07
CA TYR A 482 -10.81 -6.34 5.58
C TYR A 482 -9.57 -7.21 5.68
N PHE A 483 -9.61 -8.17 6.58
CA PHE A 483 -8.47 -9.02 6.83
C PHE A 483 -8.36 -10.12 5.77
N TYR A 484 -7.14 -10.38 5.31
CA TYR A 484 -6.85 -11.46 4.37
C TYR A 484 -5.59 -12.20 4.80
N GLU A 485 -5.67 -13.53 4.80
CA GLU A 485 -4.54 -14.44 4.99
C GLU A 485 -4.58 -15.57 3.96
N LYS A 486 -3.41 -16.04 3.54
CA LYS A 486 -3.26 -17.08 2.50
C LYS A 486 -4.00 -18.38 2.82
N ASN A 487 -4.13 -18.74 4.10
CA ASN A 487 -4.73 -20.00 4.55
C ASN A 487 -6.14 -19.83 5.15
N MET A 488 -6.75 -18.65 4.97
CA MET A 488 -8.10 -18.36 5.45
C MET A 488 -9.13 -19.24 4.72
N SER A 489 -10.15 -19.72 5.46
CA SER A 489 -11.26 -20.45 4.85
C SER A 489 -12.15 -19.51 4.03
N GLU A 490 -12.93 -20.09 3.10
CA GLU A 490 -13.87 -19.32 2.29
C GLU A 490 -14.90 -18.58 3.15
N ASP A 491 -15.41 -19.23 4.21
CA ASP A 491 -16.36 -18.64 5.15
C ASP A 491 -15.78 -17.47 5.94
N GLN A 492 -14.50 -17.57 6.36
CA GLN A 492 -13.80 -16.50 7.05
C GLN A 492 -13.58 -15.30 6.12
N LEU A 493 -13.15 -15.54 4.89
CA LEU A 493 -12.97 -14.48 3.89
C LEU A 493 -14.29 -13.81 3.57
N LYS A 494 -15.36 -14.60 3.41
CA LYS A 494 -16.70 -14.09 3.21
C LYS A 494 -17.15 -13.20 4.36
N TYR A 495 -16.95 -13.64 5.60
CA TYR A 495 -17.30 -12.84 6.78
C TYR A 495 -16.59 -11.48 6.80
N GLU A 496 -15.29 -11.46 6.50
CA GLU A 496 -14.49 -10.24 6.44
C GLU A 496 -14.96 -9.27 5.35
N ILE A 497 -15.29 -9.80 4.17
CA ILE A 497 -15.84 -9.03 3.06
C ILE A 497 -17.25 -8.49 3.39
N ASP A 498 -18.14 -9.32 3.94
CA ASP A 498 -19.49 -8.92 4.35
C ASP A 498 -19.43 -7.77 5.37
N ARG A 499 -18.55 -7.88 6.38
CA ARG A 499 -18.33 -6.83 7.40
C ARG A 499 -17.91 -5.50 6.75
N ALA A 500 -16.93 -5.54 5.84
CA ALA A 500 -16.47 -4.36 5.14
C ALA A 500 -17.57 -3.74 4.26
N PHE A 501 -18.38 -4.56 3.60
CA PHE A 501 -19.48 -4.10 2.76
C PHE A 501 -20.61 -3.48 3.58
N LEU A 502 -20.98 -4.06 4.72
CA LEU A 502 -21.94 -3.45 5.63
C LEU A 502 -21.49 -2.06 6.08
N LYS A 503 -20.19 -1.90 6.37
CA LYS A 503 -19.62 -0.59 6.71
C LYS A 503 -19.65 0.37 5.51
N ALA A 504 -19.33 -0.09 4.30
CA ALA A 504 -19.40 0.72 3.09
C ALA A 504 -20.82 1.24 2.83
N PHE A 505 -21.84 0.38 2.96
CA PHE A 505 -23.24 0.76 2.81
C PHE A 505 -23.71 1.69 3.94
N SER A 506 -23.24 1.49 5.17
CA SER A 506 -23.49 2.42 6.28
C SER A 506 -22.90 3.81 6.04
N ILE A 507 -21.76 3.92 5.35
CA ILE A 507 -21.19 5.22 4.97
C ILE A 507 -21.99 5.82 3.82
N LEU A 508 -22.38 5.01 2.83
CA LEU A 508 -23.20 5.49 1.69
C LEU A 508 -24.56 6.04 2.13
N SER A 509 -25.18 5.46 3.15
CA SER A 509 -26.44 5.98 3.70
C SER A 509 -26.26 7.32 4.42
N ASN A 510 -25.04 7.66 4.84
CA ASN A 510 -24.66 8.97 5.36
C ASN A 510 -23.94 9.79 4.27
N ARG A 511 -24.71 10.40 3.37
CA ARG A 511 -24.16 11.10 2.19
C ARG A 511 -23.06 12.12 2.52
N LYS A 512 -23.22 12.86 3.63
CA LYS A 512 -22.21 13.83 4.08
C LYS A 512 -20.87 13.18 4.39
N GLU A 513 -20.88 12.08 5.16
CA GLU A 513 -19.68 11.34 5.52
C GLU A 513 -19.02 10.70 4.28
N TYR A 514 -19.81 10.14 3.38
CA TYR A 514 -19.31 9.63 2.09
C TYR A 514 -18.60 10.73 1.27
N LEU A 515 -19.23 11.89 1.10
CA LEU A 515 -18.64 13.00 0.34
C LEU A 515 -17.36 13.52 1.01
N GLU A 516 -17.31 13.59 2.34
CA GLU A 516 -16.09 13.97 3.06
C GLU A 516 -14.93 13.00 2.75
N ILE A 517 -15.19 11.69 2.73
CA ILE A 517 -14.18 10.66 2.41
C ILE A 517 -13.73 10.80 0.94
N SER A 518 -14.68 10.89 0.00
CA SER A 518 -14.38 11.01 -1.43
C SER A 518 -13.63 12.29 -1.81
N VAL A 519 -14.04 13.43 -1.27
CA VAL A 519 -13.38 14.71 -1.56
C VAL A 519 -11.99 14.78 -0.93
N LYS A 520 -11.79 14.19 0.26
CA LYS A 520 -10.46 14.04 0.85
C LYS A 520 -9.57 13.12 0.02
N ALA A 521 -10.11 12.02 -0.49
CA ALA A 521 -9.39 11.14 -1.41
C ALA A 521 -8.91 11.91 -2.65
N LEU A 522 -9.80 12.69 -3.27
CA LEU A 522 -9.54 13.49 -4.47
C LEU A 522 -8.42 14.54 -4.27
N LYS A 523 -8.31 15.11 -3.07
CA LYS A 523 -7.29 16.12 -2.73
C LYS A 523 -5.89 15.55 -2.52
N ASN A 524 -5.74 14.22 -2.39
CA ASN A 524 -4.41 13.61 -2.31
C ASN A 524 -3.82 13.52 -3.72
N SER A 525 -2.70 14.21 -3.93
CA SER A 525 -1.93 14.03 -5.16
C SER A 525 -0.81 13.02 -4.94
N PHE A 526 -0.76 12.04 -5.84
CA PHE A 526 0.22 10.97 -5.89
C PHE A 526 1.29 11.23 -6.98
N ASP A 527 1.44 12.50 -7.38
CA ASP A 527 2.39 12.90 -8.41
C ASP A 527 3.84 12.68 -7.96
N TYR A 528 4.73 12.29 -8.88
CA TYR A 528 6.12 11.96 -8.58
C TYR A 528 6.92 13.14 -8.02
N ASP A 529 6.59 14.39 -8.38
CA ASP A 529 7.40 15.58 -8.11
C ASP A 529 7.07 16.33 -6.82
N LEU A 530 6.01 15.96 -6.10
CA LEU A 530 5.68 16.67 -4.87
C LEU A 530 6.79 16.51 -3.83
N LYS A 531 6.94 17.55 -3.00
CA LYS A 531 7.90 17.54 -1.90
C LYS A 531 7.58 16.33 -0.99
N ASN A 532 8.56 15.42 -0.84
CA ASN A 532 8.47 14.12 -0.15
C ASN A 532 7.84 12.96 -0.97
N ASN A 533 7.61 13.12 -2.27
CA ASN A 533 7.24 12.02 -3.17
C ASN A 533 8.49 11.45 -3.85
N THR A 534 8.31 10.73 -4.96
CA THR A 534 9.28 9.78 -5.51
C THR A 534 10.58 10.42 -5.99
N PHE A 535 10.53 11.46 -6.84
CA PHE A 535 11.73 12.00 -7.48
C PHE A 535 12.72 12.65 -6.50
N PRO A 536 12.30 13.54 -5.58
CA PRO A 536 13.22 14.13 -4.62
C PRO A 536 13.95 13.09 -3.76
N GLN A 537 13.25 12.03 -3.35
CA GLN A 537 13.84 10.94 -2.56
C GLN A 537 14.85 10.13 -3.38
N LEU A 538 14.53 9.80 -4.64
CA LEU A 538 15.47 9.10 -5.52
C LEU A 538 16.72 9.92 -5.80
N TYR A 539 16.58 11.23 -6.07
CA TYR A 539 17.74 12.09 -6.30
C TYR A 539 18.61 12.23 -5.06
N GLN A 540 18.02 12.34 -3.87
CA GLN A 540 18.76 12.29 -2.62
C GLN A 540 19.58 10.99 -2.49
N ILE A 541 18.96 9.83 -2.77
CA ILE A 541 19.67 8.54 -2.74
C ILE A 541 20.82 8.51 -3.76
N TYR A 542 20.62 9.06 -4.97
CA TYR A 542 21.69 9.12 -5.96
C TYR A 542 22.84 10.05 -5.53
N ASP A 543 22.56 11.13 -4.82
CA ASP A 543 23.57 12.04 -4.28
C ASP A 543 24.34 11.35 -3.15
N GLU A 544 23.64 10.75 -2.18
CA GLU A 544 24.24 9.94 -1.09
C GLU A 544 25.15 8.83 -1.64
N ALA A 545 24.68 8.11 -2.67
CA ALA A 545 25.46 7.07 -3.33
C ALA A 545 26.70 7.62 -4.05
N SER A 546 26.59 8.82 -4.64
CA SER A 546 27.70 9.44 -5.37
C SER A 546 28.81 9.96 -4.46
N GLU A 547 28.46 10.38 -3.24
CA GLU A 547 29.36 11.01 -2.27
C GLU A 547 30.06 10.00 -1.34
N ASP A 548 29.72 8.70 -1.42
CA ASP A 548 30.28 7.66 -0.54
C ASP A 548 30.11 7.99 0.95
N ILE A 549 28.94 8.57 1.30
CA ILE A 549 28.62 8.95 2.67
C ILE A 549 28.51 7.68 3.54
N ASP A 550 29.30 7.61 4.61
CA ASP A 550 29.20 6.54 5.62
C ASP A 550 27.97 6.82 6.50
N LEU A 551 26.89 6.07 6.29
CA LEU A 551 25.59 6.28 6.97
C LEU A 551 25.56 5.69 8.40
N LYS A 552 26.73 5.51 9.03
CA LYS A 552 26.88 4.77 10.30
C LYS A 552 26.21 5.38 11.52
N GLU A 553 25.74 6.63 11.49
CA GLU A 553 25.30 7.28 12.74
C GLU A 553 23.86 7.80 12.82
N ASN A 554 23.05 7.96 11.76
CA ASN A 554 21.79 8.73 11.95
C ASN A 554 20.56 8.37 11.10
N TYR A 555 20.47 7.18 10.52
CA TYR A 555 19.22 6.75 9.87
C TYR A 555 18.83 5.36 10.32
N SER A 556 18.32 5.23 11.55
CA SER A 556 17.62 3.99 11.90
C SER A 556 16.50 3.81 10.89
N LEU A 557 16.49 2.67 10.18
CA LEU A 557 15.24 2.08 9.72
C LEU A 557 14.25 2.26 10.86
N TYR A 558 13.13 2.94 10.62
CA TYR A 558 12.06 3.20 11.60
C TYR A 558 12.14 2.18 12.72
N ASN A 559 12.67 2.61 13.87
CA ASN A 559 12.70 1.74 15.02
C ASN A 559 11.24 1.60 15.40
N LEU A 560 10.63 0.46 15.08
CA LEU A 560 9.26 0.16 15.47
C LEU A 560 9.09 0.25 17.00
N GLU A 561 10.18 0.22 17.76
CA GLU A 561 10.23 0.56 19.18
C GLU A 561 9.71 1.98 19.48
N ASP A 562 9.91 2.96 18.60
CA ASP A 562 9.35 4.32 18.78
C ASP A 562 7.82 4.39 18.56
N LEU A 563 7.23 3.33 17.98
CA LEU A 563 5.78 3.14 17.84
C LEU A 563 5.19 2.33 19.02
N ILE A 564 6.01 1.79 19.91
CA ILE A 564 5.60 1.05 21.10
C ILE A 564 5.76 1.97 22.31
N ILE A 565 4.66 2.62 22.72
CA ILE A 565 4.64 3.27 24.02
C ILE A 565 4.54 2.18 25.10
N ASP A 566 5.68 1.94 25.76
CA ASP A 566 5.77 1.10 26.94
C ASP A 566 5.11 1.82 28.12
N TYR A 567 4.04 1.24 28.67
CA TYR A 567 3.20 1.89 29.70
C TYR A 567 3.82 1.80 31.12
N GLU A 568 5.06 1.34 31.26
CA GLU A 568 5.74 1.25 32.56
C GLU A 568 6.49 2.53 32.96
N SER A 569 6.47 3.59 32.14
CA SER A 569 7.02 4.90 32.52
C SER A 569 5.92 5.87 32.93
N GLU A 570 6.00 6.40 34.15
CA GLU A 570 5.12 7.44 34.70
C GLU A 570 5.13 8.69 33.79
N LEU A 571 4.14 8.82 32.90
CA LEU A 571 3.98 10.00 32.05
C LEU A 571 3.38 11.15 32.85
N SER A 572 4.02 12.33 32.77
CA SER A 572 3.56 13.57 33.40
C SER A 572 2.46 14.25 32.57
N LEU A 573 1.60 15.05 33.23
CA LEU A 573 0.42 15.72 32.66
C LEU A 573 0.67 16.60 31.41
N GLU A 574 1.91 17.02 31.15
CA GLU A 574 2.26 17.78 29.93
C GLU A 574 2.40 16.88 28.68
N GLN A 575 2.69 15.58 28.84
CA GLN A 575 2.85 14.63 27.73
C GLN A 575 1.53 13.99 27.28
N LEU A 576 0.46 14.10 28.08
CA LEU A 576 -0.89 13.59 27.77
C LEU A 576 -1.75 14.61 26.99
N GLY A 577 -1.12 15.56 26.30
CA GLY A 577 -1.81 16.52 25.46
C GLY A 577 -2.59 15.85 24.32
N LYS A 578 -3.91 16.10 24.27
CA LYS A 578 -4.83 16.06 23.11
C LYS A 578 -4.87 14.81 22.19
N GLU A 579 -4.14 13.73 22.45
CA GLU A 579 -4.06 12.56 21.56
C GLU A 579 -4.92 11.38 22.05
N LYS A 580 -5.75 10.79 21.16
CA LYS A 580 -6.46 9.53 21.42
C LYS A 580 -5.52 8.33 21.21
N LYS A 581 -4.83 7.90 22.26
CA LYS A 581 -4.06 6.65 22.37
C LYS A 581 -4.91 5.51 22.95
N TYR A 582 -4.75 4.30 22.42
CA TYR A 582 -5.31 3.06 22.97
C TYR A 582 -4.20 2.22 23.61
N SER A 583 -4.49 1.52 24.72
CA SER A 583 -3.53 0.70 25.44
C SER A 583 -4.22 -0.52 26.07
N PHE A 584 -3.48 -1.60 26.32
CA PHE A 584 -4.03 -2.83 26.87
C PHE A 584 -3.49 -3.10 28.28
N ASP A 585 -4.36 -3.22 29.27
CA ASP A 585 -3.96 -3.60 30.63
C ASP A 585 -3.81 -5.12 30.74
N LYS A 586 -2.56 -5.56 30.91
CA LYS A 586 -2.17 -6.97 31.08
C LYS A 586 -2.69 -7.57 32.39
N LYS A 587 -2.89 -6.75 33.43
CA LYS A 587 -3.30 -7.23 34.76
C LYS A 587 -4.75 -7.72 34.75
N ASN A 588 -5.65 -6.93 34.18
CA ASN A 588 -7.09 -7.22 34.22
C ASN A 588 -7.68 -7.65 32.87
N ASN A 589 -6.88 -7.66 31.79
CA ASN A 589 -7.29 -7.95 30.41
C ASN A 589 -8.27 -6.93 29.81
N PHE A 590 -8.00 -5.65 30.03
CA PHE A 590 -8.83 -4.57 29.52
C PHE A 590 -8.21 -3.83 28.35
N LEU A 591 -9.09 -3.30 27.50
CA LEU A 591 -8.72 -2.36 26.44
C LEU A 591 -9.10 -0.93 26.86
N ILE A 592 -8.13 -0.02 26.85
CA ILE A 592 -8.25 1.34 27.40
C ILE A 592 -8.09 2.36 26.28
N SER A 593 -8.92 3.40 26.31
CA SER A 593 -8.78 4.58 25.45
C SER A 593 -8.52 5.82 26.30
N THR A 594 -7.53 6.63 25.90
CA THR A 594 -7.27 7.96 26.48
C THR A 594 -8.39 8.97 26.21
N ALA A 595 -9.33 8.68 25.30
CA ALA A 595 -10.54 9.50 25.11
C ALA A 595 -11.34 9.65 26.41
N SER A 596 -11.35 8.61 27.26
CA SER A 596 -12.00 8.64 28.58
C SER A 596 -11.38 9.66 29.54
N ILE A 597 -10.08 9.94 29.41
CA ILE A 597 -9.34 10.89 30.24
C ILE A 597 -9.59 12.33 29.77
N TYR A 598 -9.60 12.55 28.45
CA TYR A 598 -9.77 13.87 27.85
C TYR A 598 -11.18 14.45 28.09
N ASP A 599 -12.22 13.62 27.96
CA ASP A 599 -13.62 14.04 28.19
C ASP A 599 -13.91 14.33 29.68
N GLY A 600 -13.19 13.67 30.59
CA GLY A 600 -13.24 13.92 32.03
C GLY A 600 -12.56 15.23 32.47
N ILE A 601 -11.65 15.78 31.66
CA ILE A 601 -10.95 17.04 31.94
C ILE A 601 -11.77 18.26 31.46
N ASN A 602 -12.50 18.14 30.34
CA ASN A 602 -13.12 19.27 29.64
C ASN A 602 -14.62 19.51 29.91
N SER A 603 -15.26 18.79 30.85
CA SER A 603 -16.69 18.93 31.12
C SER A 603 -17.00 19.79 32.36
N GLU A 604 -17.86 20.79 32.19
CA GLU A 604 -18.37 21.66 33.27
C GLU A 604 -19.49 20.96 34.05
N CYS A 605 -19.15 20.13 35.04
CA CYS A 605 -20.12 19.51 35.96
C CYS A 605 -19.67 19.68 37.43
N ASN A 606 -20.62 19.93 38.33
CA ASN A 606 -20.37 20.30 39.72
C ASN A 606 -19.85 19.11 40.56
N TYR A 607 -18.74 19.32 41.26
CA TYR A 607 -17.86 18.30 41.87
C TYR A 607 -18.24 17.85 43.29
N GLU A 608 -19.51 17.91 43.68
CA GLU A 608 -19.91 17.57 45.05
C GLU A 608 -20.77 16.30 45.04
N ASN A 609 -20.25 15.24 45.68
CA ASN A 609 -20.88 13.98 46.06
C ASN A 609 -20.51 12.73 45.24
N ILE A 610 -19.27 12.25 45.38
CA ILE A 610 -18.99 10.81 45.24
C ILE A 610 -18.70 10.29 46.64
N ASP A 611 -19.74 9.79 47.28
CA ASP A 611 -19.65 9.16 48.59
C ASP A 611 -18.81 7.88 48.49
N LYS A 612 -18.20 7.46 49.61
CA LYS A 612 -17.45 6.19 49.74
C LYS A 612 -18.27 4.90 49.43
N ASN A 613 -19.52 5.05 48.99
CA ASN A 613 -20.52 4.01 48.84
C ASN A 613 -20.90 3.69 47.37
N SER A 614 -20.17 4.20 46.37
CA SER A 614 -20.46 4.00 44.93
C SER A 614 -19.71 2.83 44.27
N ILE A 615 -18.76 2.22 44.97
CA ILE A 615 -18.01 1.04 44.51
C ILE A 615 -18.75 -0.22 44.91
N ILE A 616 -19.21 -1.01 43.94
CA ILE A 616 -19.82 -2.32 44.21
C ILE A 616 -18.74 -3.36 44.40
N TYR A 617 -17.73 -3.35 43.53
CA TYR A 617 -16.64 -4.32 43.56
C TYR A 617 -15.31 -3.58 43.50
N ASN A 618 -14.46 -3.81 44.51
CA ASN A 618 -13.10 -3.30 44.55
C ASN A 618 -12.13 -4.42 44.13
N ALA A 619 -11.43 -4.20 43.03
CA ALA A 619 -10.54 -5.19 42.46
C ALA A 619 -9.20 -5.33 43.21
N GLU A 620 -8.77 -4.29 43.92
CA GLU A 620 -7.56 -4.29 44.74
C GLU A 620 -7.69 -5.28 45.90
N ASN A 621 -8.82 -5.24 46.61
CA ASN A 621 -9.12 -6.12 47.73
C ASN A 621 -9.86 -7.40 47.31
N LYS A 622 -10.34 -7.47 46.06
CA LYS A 622 -11.22 -8.55 45.53
C LYS A 622 -12.49 -8.76 46.36
N GLU A 623 -13.04 -7.67 46.88
CA GLU A 623 -14.20 -7.70 47.76
C GLU A 623 -15.33 -6.84 47.21
N ILE A 624 -16.56 -7.29 47.45
CA ILE A 624 -17.76 -6.47 47.25
C ILE A 624 -17.79 -5.47 48.40
N VAL A 625 -17.60 -4.19 48.09
CA VAL A 625 -17.51 -3.12 49.10
C VAL A 625 -18.90 -2.58 49.46
N SER A 626 -19.88 -2.75 48.57
CA SER A 626 -21.28 -2.45 48.84
C SER A 626 -22.21 -3.41 48.08
N GLU A 627 -23.19 -3.98 48.77
CA GLU A 627 -24.28 -4.71 48.12
C GLU A 627 -25.39 -3.73 47.74
N ILE A 628 -25.87 -3.83 46.51
CA ILE A 628 -27.00 -3.05 46.04
C ILE A 628 -28.25 -3.81 46.44
N GLY A 629 -28.81 -3.45 47.59
CA GLY A 629 -30.05 -4.05 48.07
C GLY A 629 -31.31 -3.65 47.27
N GLY A 630 -31.19 -2.82 46.23
CA GLY A 630 -32.32 -2.24 45.50
C GLY A 630 -32.45 -2.71 44.05
N SER A 631 -33.66 -3.09 43.63
CA SER A 631 -33.98 -3.31 42.21
C SER A 631 -34.17 -1.98 41.48
N GLY A 632 -33.52 -1.80 40.33
CA GLY A 632 -33.60 -0.52 39.60
C GLY A 632 -32.71 -0.45 38.36
N MET A 633 -32.86 0.65 37.62
CA MET A 633 -31.98 1.02 36.51
C MET A 633 -30.90 1.98 37.03
N PHE A 634 -29.66 1.74 36.61
CA PHE A 634 -28.48 2.49 37.04
C PHE A 634 -27.55 2.73 35.85
N ILE A 635 -26.65 3.69 35.98
CA ILE A 635 -25.48 3.77 35.11
C ILE A 635 -24.34 2.94 35.70
N TRP A 636 -23.44 2.44 34.86
CA TRP A 636 -22.26 1.69 35.30
C TRP A 636 -20.98 2.18 34.64
N VAL A 637 -19.88 1.98 35.36
CA VAL A 637 -18.50 2.26 34.92
C VAL A 637 -17.57 1.17 35.43
N LEU A 638 -16.67 0.72 34.57
CA LEU A 638 -15.56 -0.15 34.92
C LEU A 638 -14.25 0.61 34.68
N ASP A 639 -13.42 0.77 35.72
CA ASP A 639 -12.12 1.42 35.60
C ASP A 639 -10.99 0.44 35.22
N ILE A 640 -9.83 1.00 34.88
CA ILE A 640 -8.62 0.24 34.52
C ILE A 640 -8.13 -0.71 35.62
N ASP A 641 -8.39 -0.38 36.89
CA ASP A 641 -7.99 -1.21 38.01
C ASP A 641 -8.93 -2.40 38.21
N GLY A 642 -10.09 -2.42 37.53
CA GLY A 642 -11.14 -3.43 37.62
C GLY A 642 -12.21 -3.11 38.66
N ASN A 643 -12.23 -1.88 39.20
CA ASN A 643 -13.30 -1.48 40.10
C ASN A 643 -14.57 -1.22 39.29
N PHE A 644 -15.67 -1.79 39.78
CA PHE A 644 -16.98 -1.66 39.16
C PHE A 644 -17.86 -0.75 39.99
N TYR A 645 -18.31 0.34 39.38
CA TYR A 645 -19.08 1.38 40.02
C TYR A 645 -20.45 1.52 39.39
N ILE A 646 -21.42 1.95 40.19
CA ILE A 646 -22.74 2.32 39.69
C ILE A 646 -23.26 3.60 40.33
N ASP A 647 -24.21 4.22 39.66
CA ASP A 647 -24.98 5.33 40.21
C ASP A 647 -26.44 5.26 39.77
N THR A 648 -27.34 5.74 40.63
CA THR A 648 -28.78 5.89 40.38
C THR A 648 -29.11 6.90 39.28
N GLY A 649 -28.17 7.75 38.88
CA GLY A 649 -28.35 8.79 37.87
C GLY A 649 -29.38 9.86 38.26
N LYS A 650 -29.73 9.96 39.54
CA LYS A 650 -30.86 10.78 40.06
C LYS A 650 -30.51 12.19 40.52
N ASN A 651 -29.40 12.77 40.09
CA ASN A 651 -29.15 14.20 40.28
C ASN A 651 -29.39 14.93 38.96
N GLY A 652 -30.56 15.54 38.85
CA GLY A 652 -30.98 16.34 37.69
C GLY A 652 -30.02 17.48 37.38
N ASN A 653 -29.02 17.19 36.53
CA ASN A 653 -28.39 18.04 35.52
C ASN A 653 -27.15 17.31 34.98
N LYS A 654 -27.21 16.88 33.71
CA LYS A 654 -26.13 16.34 32.85
C LYS A 654 -25.25 15.21 33.46
N LEU A 655 -25.63 13.97 33.14
CA LEU A 655 -24.87 12.74 33.38
C LEU A 655 -23.60 12.66 32.53
N CYS A 656 -22.44 12.35 33.15
CA CYS A 656 -21.23 11.91 32.44
C CYS A 656 -20.63 10.68 33.14
N HIS A 657 -20.61 9.54 32.45
CA HIS A 657 -19.95 8.29 32.85
C HIS A 657 -18.47 8.46 33.22
N ALA A 658 -17.82 9.55 32.81
CA ALA A 658 -16.44 9.90 33.13
C ALA A 658 -16.15 10.18 34.62
N PHE A 659 -17.18 10.37 35.45
CA PHE A 659 -17.00 10.96 36.78
C PHE A 659 -17.01 10.00 37.96
N ILE A 660 -17.32 8.71 37.80
CA ILE A 660 -17.44 7.83 38.98
C ILE A 660 -16.09 7.58 39.71
N CYS A 661 -14.95 8.00 39.13
CA CYS A 661 -13.60 7.74 39.63
C CYS A 661 -12.85 8.95 40.24
N LYS A 662 -13.50 10.05 40.68
CA LYS A 662 -12.78 11.26 41.14
C LYS A 662 -12.87 11.53 42.66
N ASN A 663 -11.73 11.56 43.34
CA ASN A 663 -11.55 12.28 44.62
C ASN A 663 -11.10 13.73 44.32
N LYS A 664 -11.45 14.69 45.18
CA LYS A 664 -11.41 16.16 44.94
C LYS A 664 -10.06 16.75 44.47
N ASN A 665 -8.97 15.98 44.45
CA ASN A 665 -7.61 16.40 44.04
C ASN A 665 -6.86 15.36 43.17
N GLN A 666 -7.55 14.44 42.49
CA GLN A 666 -6.92 13.39 41.66
C GLN A 666 -7.31 13.49 40.18
N ILE A 667 -6.36 13.10 39.32
CA ILE A 667 -6.56 12.92 37.87
C ILE A 667 -7.63 11.83 37.67
N PRO A 668 -8.60 12.00 36.74
CA PRO A 668 -9.59 10.96 36.46
C PRO A 668 -8.89 9.65 36.06
N LYS A 669 -9.27 8.53 36.67
CA LYS A 669 -8.76 7.22 36.25
C LYS A 669 -9.30 6.88 34.85
N PRO A 670 -8.50 6.22 34.00
CA PRO A 670 -8.97 5.71 32.72
C PRO A 670 -10.15 4.73 32.88
N ILE A 671 -11.14 4.85 31.99
CA ILE A 671 -12.34 4.00 31.98
C ILE A 671 -12.20 2.94 30.88
N VAL A 672 -12.55 1.71 31.23
CA VAL A 672 -12.53 0.55 30.33
C VAL A 672 -13.82 0.47 29.53
N CYS A 673 -14.96 0.60 30.20
CA CYS A 673 -16.27 0.53 29.58
C CYS A 673 -17.32 1.18 30.49
N ALA A 674 -18.44 1.59 29.91
CA ALA A 674 -19.55 2.21 30.62
C ALA A 674 -20.86 2.06 29.85
N GLY A 675 -21.99 2.24 30.53
CA GLY A 675 -23.32 2.20 29.92
C GLY A 675 -24.44 2.24 30.94
N ASP A 676 -25.58 1.66 30.60
CA ASP A 676 -26.72 1.47 31.50
C ASP A 676 -26.87 0.00 31.92
N ILE A 677 -27.32 -0.23 33.15
CA ILE A 677 -27.60 -1.56 33.71
C ILE A 677 -28.92 -1.59 34.47
N LYS A 678 -29.48 -2.80 34.60
CA LYS A 678 -30.56 -3.10 35.53
C LYS A 678 -30.12 -4.18 36.51
N ILE A 679 -30.34 -3.94 37.79
CA ILE A 679 -30.03 -4.90 38.87
C ILE A 679 -31.32 -5.38 39.52
N GLU A 680 -31.42 -6.68 39.77
CA GLU A 680 -32.49 -7.31 40.54
C GLU A 680 -31.87 -8.36 41.47
N SER A 681 -32.25 -8.33 42.76
CA SER A 681 -31.74 -9.26 43.79
C SER A 681 -30.20 -9.34 43.84
N GLY A 682 -29.52 -8.19 43.71
CA GLY A 682 -28.05 -8.11 43.75
C GLY A 682 -27.33 -8.65 42.50
N LYS A 683 -28.03 -8.99 41.42
CA LYS A 683 -27.46 -9.46 40.15
C LYS A 683 -27.85 -8.56 38.99
N ILE A 684 -26.95 -8.43 38.02
CA ILE A 684 -27.23 -7.68 36.78
C ILE A 684 -28.13 -8.52 35.87
N VAL A 685 -29.32 -8.02 35.56
CA VAL A 685 -30.32 -8.67 34.69
C VAL A 685 -30.45 -7.99 33.31
N TYR A 686 -29.92 -6.78 33.16
CA TYR A 686 -29.76 -6.10 31.86
C TYR A 686 -28.49 -5.26 31.86
N MET A 687 -27.82 -5.16 30.71
CA MET A 687 -26.63 -4.32 30.51
C MET A 687 -26.48 -3.87 29.05
N ASP A 688 -26.06 -2.63 28.84
CA ASP A 688 -25.63 -2.11 27.54
C ASP A 688 -24.30 -1.34 27.62
N ASN A 689 -23.79 -0.91 26.47
CA ASN A 689 -22.64 -0.01 26.33
C ASN A 689 -23.03 1.42 25.93
N ARG A 690 -24.28 1.84 26.21
CA ARG A 690 -24.74 3.19 25.88
C ARG A 690 -24.20 4.19 26.90
N SER A 691 -23.01 4.72 26.64
CA SER A 691 -22.44 5.80 27.44
C SER A 691 -22.54 7.14 26.68
N GLY A 692 -22.77 8.23 27.41
CA GLY A 692 -23.15 9.53 26.84
C GLY A 692 -22.12 10.10 25.87
N HIS A 693 -21.09 10.78 26.39
CA HIS A 693 -20.03 11.37 25.57
C HIS A 693 -18.94 10.36 25.17
N TYR A 694 -18.69 9.37 26.02
CA TYR A 694 -17.79 8.25 25.75
C TYR A 694 -18.56 7.09 25.11
N LYS A 695 -18.09 6.55 23.98
CA LYS A 695 -18.71 5.39 23.30
C LYS A 695 -17.74 4.20 23.32
N PRO A 696 -17.93 3.22 24.22
CA PRO A 696 -17.09 2.02 24.26
C PRO A 696 -17.18 1.24 22.95
N THR A 697 -16.06 0.72 22.47
CA THR A 697 -16.05 -0.18 21.30
C THR A 697 -16.66 -1.54 21.65
N LEU A 698 -17.01 -2.33 20.63
CA LEU A 698 -17.46 -3.71 20.82
C LEU A 698 -16.44 -4.52 21.62
N ASP A 699 -15.15 -4.41 21.31
CA ASP A 699 -14.10 -5.15 22.01
C ASP A 699 -13.97 -4.75 23.49
N GLN A 700 -14.02 -3.45 23.78
CA GLN A 700 -14.03 -2.94 25.16
C GLN A 700 -15.22 -3.50 25.93
N PHE A 701 -16.39 -3.52 25.30
CA PHE A 701 -17.60 -4.02 25.93
C PHE A 701 -17.54 -5.53 26.16
N LEU A 702 -17.13 -6.32 25.17
CA LEU A 702 -17.00 -7.78 25.30
C LEU A 702 -15.99 -8.19 26.39
N LEU A 703 -14.85 -7.48 26.50
CA LEU A 703 -13.87 -7.71 27.57
C LEU A 703 -14.42 -7.36 28.95
N ALA A 704 -15.13 -6.23 29.06
CA ALA A 704 -15.82 -5.86 30.30
C ALA A 704 -16.84 -6.92 30.70
N LEU A 705 -17.70 -7.37 29.79
CA LEU A 705 -18.69 -8.43 30.05
C LEU A 705 -18.04 -9.72 30.55
N LYS A 706 -16.93 -10.12 29.93
CA LYS A 706 -16.20 -11.32 30.34
C LYS A 706 -15.60 -11.19 31.74
N TYR A 707 -15.09 -10.00 32.07
CA TYR A 707 -14.59 -9.71 33.41
C TYR A 707 -15.72 -9.76 34.45
N LEU A 708 -16.87 -9.15 34.16
CA LEU A 708 -18.03 -9.10 35.06
C LEU A 708 -18.67 -10.49 35.26
N ASP A 709 -18.69 -11.34 34.23
CA ASP A 709 -19.06 -12.76 34.35
C ASP A 709 -18.09 -13.50 35.27
N LYS A 710 -16.78 -13.30 35.09
CA LYS A 710 -15.72 -13.94 35.90
C LYS A 710 -15.81 -13.59 37.39
N ILE A 711 -16.12 -12.35 37.74
CA ILE A 711 -16.32 -11.95 39.14
C ILE A 711 -17.72 -12.30 39.67
N GLY A 712 -18.58 -12.89 38.83
CA GLY A 712 -19.84 -13.51 39.24
C GLY A 712 -20.98 -12.54 39.49
N ILE A 713 -21.00 -11.35 38.89
CA ILE A 713 -22.05 -10.35 39.13
C ILE A 713 -23.20 -10.38 38.12
N LEU A 714 -23.05 -11.09 37.00
CA LEU A 714 -24.09 -11.27 35.99
C LEU A 714 -25.11 -12.34 36.39
N ASN A 715 -26.40 -12.12 36.08
CA ASN A 715 -27.45 -13.13 36.19
C ASN A 715 -27.38 -14.13 35.02
N GLU A 716 -27.79 -15.39 35.23
CA GLU A 716 -27.82 -16.40 34.17
C GLU A 716 -28.73 -16.04 32.98
N ASN A 717 -29.77 -15.23 33.21
CA ASN A 717 -30.70 -14.77 32.19
C ASN A 717 -30.51 -13.29 31.83
N VAL A 718 -29.30 -12.76 32.03
CA VAL A 718 -28.99 -11.35 31.71
C VAL A 718 -29.26 -11.06 30.24
N LYS A 719 -29.95 -9.95 29.97
CA LYS A 719 -30.15 -9.41 28.62
C LYS A 719 -29.07 -8.38 28.31
N ILE A 720 -28.29 -8.59 27.26
CA ILE A 720 -27.19 -7.68 26.91
C ILE A 720 -27.37 -7.14 25.51
N LYS A 721 -27.22 -5.82 25.38
CA LYS A 721 -27.37 -5.13 24.12
C LYS A 721 -26.14 -4.29 23.80
N GLU A 722 -25.50 -4.56 22.67
CA GLU A 722 -24.45 -3.70 22.12
C GLU A 722 -25.05 -2.72 21.11
N GLU A 723 -24.86 -1.43 21.34
CA GLU A 723 -25.62 -0.38 20.68
C GLU A 723 -24.99 0.11 19.37
N THR A 724 -23.69 -0.08 19.16
CA THR A 724 -22.99 0.38 17.94
C THR A 724 -23.40 -0.44 16.72
N TYR A 725 -23.49 -1.76 16.88
CA TYR A 725 -23.85 -2.72 15.84
C TYR A 725 -25.24 -3.32 16.06
N ASN A 726 -25.96 -2.89 17.11
CA ASN A 726 -27.29 -3.36 17.48
C ASN A 726 -27.36 -4.90 17.64
N LEU A 727 -26.43 -5.44 18.43
CA LEU A 727 -26.30 -6.88 18.68
C LEU A 727 -26.92 -7.25 20.03
N ASP A 728 -27.68 -8.35 20.05
CA ASP A 728 -28.15 -8.99 21.28
C ASP A 728 -27.18 -10.11 21.68
N ILE A 729 -26.67 -10.07 22.92
CA ILE A 729 -25.67 -11.00 23.46
C ILE A 729 -26.26 -11.74 24.66
N ASN A 730 -26.09 -13.05 24.71
CA ASN A 730 -26.52 -13.90 25.84
C ASN A 730 -25.33 -14.37 26.70
N ILE A 731 -25.63 -14.90 27.90
CA ILE A 731 -24.60 -15.33 28.86
C ILE A 731 -23.69 -16.45 28.31
N GLU A 732 -24.22 -17.37 27.49
CA GLU A 732 -23.43 -18.46 26.91
C GLU A 732 -22.41 -17.93 25.92
N GLN A 733 -22.80 -16.95 25.09
CA GLN A 733 -21.90 -16.25 24.19
C GLN A 733 -20.79 -15.54 24.98
N ILE A 734 -21.10 -14.90 26.11
CA ILE A 734 -20.08 -14.28 26.99
C ILE A 734 -19.11 -15.33 27.56
N ARG A 735 -19.64 -16.45 28.05
CA ARG A 735 -18.81 -17.54 28.59
C ARG A 735 -17.92 -18.16 27.51
N ASN A 736 -18.37 -18.14 26.27
CA ASN A 736 -17.61 -18.56 25.09
C ASN A 736 -16.73 -17.45 24.48
N ILE A 737 -16.77 -16.22 25.00
CA ILE A 737 -15.81 -15.17 24.60
C ILE A 737 -14.41 -15.66 24.94
N ASP A 738 -13.59 -15.82 23.92
CA ASP A 738 -12.17 -16.02 24.06
C ASP A 738 -11.48 -14.66 24.18
N VAL A 739 -11.10 -14.31 25.40
CA VAL A 739 -10.36 -13.06 25.71
C VAL A 739 -9.08 -12.98 24.89
N ASN A 740 -8.44 -14.12 24.62
CA ASN A 740 -7.21 -14.15 23.84
C ASN A 740 -7.48 -13.87 22.36
N LYS A 741 -8.67 -14.21 21.85
CA LYS A 741 -9.10 -13.90 20.47
C LYS A 741 -9.40 -12.40 20.27
N ILE A 742 -10.01 -11.76 21.28
CA ILE A 742 -10.24 -10.30 21.25
C ILE A 742 -8.92 -9.55 21.42
N LYS A 743 -8.06 -10.01 22.34
CA LYS A 743 -6.68 -9.50 22.45
C LYS A 743 -5.95 -9.61 21.12
N SER A 744 -5.98 -10.76 20.47
CA SER A 744 -5.32 -10.93 19.19
C SER A 744 -5.90 -10.02 18.12
N LEU A 745 -7.22 -9.80 18.02
CA LEU A 745 -7.78 -8.82 17.06
C LEU A 745 -7.28 -7.39 17.34
N TYR A 746 -7.23 -6.99 18.61
CA TYR A 746 -6.67 -5.70 19.03
C TYR A 746 -5.16 -5.57 18.74
N TYR A 747 -4.39 -6.63 19.02
CA TYR A 747 -2.97 -6.69 18.70
C TYR A 747 -2.75 -6.84 17.19
N PHE A 748 -3.67 -7.43 16.42
CA PHE A 748 -3.61 -7.55 14.95
C PHE A 748 -3.78 -6.22 14.24
N ASP A 749 -4.56 -5.30 14.81
CA ASP A 749 -4.61 -3.91 14.35
C ASP A 749 -3.29 -3.15 14.61
N HIS A 750 -2.43 -3.65 15.52
CA HIS A 750 -1.25 -2.91 15.98
C HIS A 750 0.11 -3.62 16.02
N GLN A 751 0.23 -4.90 15.65
CA GLN A 751 1.49 -5.63 15.37
C GLN A 751 1.19 -7.11 15.07
N ILE A 752 1.46 -7.53 13.83
CA ILE A 752 1.34 -8.92 13.37
C ILE A 752 2.58 -9.73 13.81
N ASP A 753 2.37 -10.92 14.39
CA ASP A 753 2.87 -12.22 13.87
C ASP A 753 2.21 -13.40 14.66
N THR A 754 1.15 -14.08 14.19
CA THR A 754 0.95 -15.03 13.05
C THR A 754 1.57 -16.43 13.10
N LYS A 755 1.70 -17.05 14.28
CA LYS A 755 1.91 -18.52 14.32
C LYS A 755 0.98 -19.39 15.15
N LYS A 756 -0.05 -18.82 15.77
CA LYS A 756 -1.00 -19.63 16.55
C LYS A 756 -2.38 -19.00 16.65
N HIS A 757 -2.91 -18.57 15.50
CA HIS A 757 -4.20 -17.92 15.45
C HIS A 757 -5.38 -18.90 15.39
#